data_AF-A0A9D0VBT5-F1
#
_entry.id   AF-A0A9D0VBT5-F1
#
_cell.length_a   1.000
_cell.length_b   1.000
_cell.length_c   1.000
_cell.angle_alpha   90.00
_cell.angle_beta   90.00
_cell.angle_gamma   90.00
#
_symmetry.space_group_name_H-M   'P 1'
#
loop_
_entity.id
_entity.type
_entity.pdbx_description
1 polymer ?
#
loop_
_entity_poly.entity_id
_entity_poly.type
_entity_poly.pdbx_seq_one_letter_code
_entity_poly.pdbx_strand_id
1 'polypeptide(L)'
;MSLLLPRLVVFEAGSPGARIAEAPSRRHLRQEEAAALVARSRASSGRGMPVAHCEPLSDARWAVGGQLDDVAIWRILGEDLLDRIGGHPAWLWTNRAWFDLERPATVKLSAPTALPLRQLLQRAAPALGGEDQTAKVLASLISALRTERPTALVVDRGVLLEASAAMRWLALAALTLLPPTVRRPLRISLGVQDPDPREVDLALSGSEPPGFTVVHADEPLEQGKDLVSYFIRNRLCEDDPEALEAAAWLFDGPGDRWGESVAALIRDGIPGTSEITPDQVHQDPEEAVQAFAARLQAGAGLTPEIVEELIEITLATLDPRPWQVLWRRPAVQRANAVRALLDRADRIRPGAALIRELCSIYPRGAPLDRWLPGLLGWLDRGAATSAVVSAIQTTLLEWPQSATGPIRAAVWSDVVASLVRLGLGEEAAEALVRSPVAAEIARDGSGRELVEAWATVPPPHRTCHGIEALVDMLYGAPNGDQAVAELFLHVQSDAEAAETLARAWVRHAAHAPSPDDPVLAAIRGTSTLGAWGQALAELPDPTTLQAALRSWAPDPRDPLRRAAGEGDQRSPRDPSPRPSPRPGGRSRSARERLVSVDVSDGVRPSTEAKLLAIAQTALSESRFPDQELASLAAGLAGQPETNRVWGWIALAAGAPGTWDDDTVDATVVAFCLEPPTDPQGEGIALQAARNLGASRAWEPLDHARWMVRLSLAPPGPLNQPLAKALLEGIGIRTDNTPFVAKMFMALLELPPDHPAINWMLELLIPSGWRGERLARLLRSIPSDRVPRQLRDAWAALSAAAGAH
;
A
#
# COMPACT_ATOMS: atom_id res chain seq x y z
N MET A 1 22.04 -4.21 15.75
CA MET A 1 23.22 -3.99 16.62
C MET A 1 24.12 -5.22 16.57
N SER A 2 25.44 -5.07 16.71
CA SER A 2 26.38 -6.20 16.79
C SER A 2 26.60 -6.58 18.26
N LEU A 3 26.38 -7.84 18.62
CA LEU A 3 26.59 -8.36 19.98
C LEU A 3 27.97 -9.04 20.04
N LEU A 4 28.79 -8.70 21.03
CA LEU A 4 30.07 -9.36 21.32
C LEU A 4 29.80 -10.42 22.41
N LEU A 5 30.10 -11.69 22.14
CA LEU A 5 29.83 -12.79 23.08
C LEU A 5 31.06 -13.67 23.32
N PRO A 6 31.27 -14.14 24.56
CA PRO A 6 32.36 -15.06 24.89
C PRO A 6 32.13 -16.44 24.25
N ARG A 7 33.21 -17.01 23.69
CA ARG A 7 33.22 -18.28 22.94
C ARG A 7 34.14 -19.29 23.62
N LEU A 8 33.68 -20.53 23.77
CA LEU A 8 34.49 -21.67 24.22
C LEU A 8 34.51 -22.73 23.11
N VAL A 9 35.70 -23.11 22.67
CA VAL A 9 35.91 -24.22 21.72
C VAL A 9 36.72 -25.30 22.44
N VAL A 10 36.20 -26.52 22.46
CA VAL A 10 36.84 -27.68 23.08
C VAL A 10 37.15 -28.69 21.98
N PHE A 11 38.43 -29.07 21.85
CA PHE A 11 38.88 -30.11 20.93
C PHE A 11 39.06 -31.43 21.68
N GLU A 12 38.50 -32.52 21.16
CA GLU A 12 38.84 -33.88 21.62
C GLU A 12 39.84 -34.52 20.65
N ALA A 13 41.10 -34.66 21.09
CA ALA A 13 42.07 -35.51 20.41
C ALA A 13 42.94 -36.24 21.44
N GLY A 14 42.56 -37.47 21.79
CA GLY A 14 43.43 -38.60 22.16
C GLY A 14 44.51 -38.49 23.25
N SER A 15 44.71 -37.39 23.98
CA SER A 15 45.77 -37.29 25.00
C SER A 15 45.52 -36.20 26.06
N PRO A 16 46.10 -36.32 27.28
CA PRO A 16 45.84 -35.45 28.42
C PRO A 16 46.38 -34.04 28.16
N GLY A 17 45.52 -33.19 27.60
CA GLY A 17 45.87 -31.84 27.21
C GLY A 17 44.89 -31.27 26.18
N ALA A 18 43.59 -31.27 26.51
CA ALA A 18 42.59 -30.53 25.74
C ALA A 18 43.03 -29.06 25.67
N ARG A 19 43.52 -28.61 24.51
CA ARG A 19 43.88 -27.20 24.32
C ARG A 19 42.60 -26.39 24.19
N ILE A 20 42.23 -25.70 25.26
CA ILE A 20 41.30 -24.56 25.21
C ILE A 20 41.99 -23.52 24.31
N ALA A 21 41.49 -23.31 23.09
CA ALA A 21 41.97 -22.20 22.28
C ALA A 21 41.53 -20.89 22.96
N GLU A 22 42.48 -20.19 23.57
CA GLU A 22 42.26 -18.92 24.26
C GLU A 22 41.89 -17.81 23.26
N ALA A 23 40.63 -17.36 23.29
CA ALA A 23 40.25 -16.01 22.89
C ALA A 23 40.12 -15.13 24.16
N PRO A 24 40.31 -13.81 24.08
CA PRO A 24 40.74 -12.96 25.19
C PRO A 24 39.59 -12.69 26.18
N SER A 25 39.27 -13.64 27.06
CA SER A 25 38.47 -13.41 28.27
C SER A 25 38.25 -14.69 29.08
N ARG A 26 39.33 -15.19 29.73
CA ARG A 26 39.18 -16.03 30.95
C ARG A 26 38.40 -15.33 32.09
N ARG A 27 37.93 -14.09 31.89
CA ARG A 27 37.21 -13.27 32.88
C ARG A 27 35.68 -13.48 32.91
N HIS A 28 35.09 -14.31 32.03
CA HIS A 28 33.62 -14.38 31.88
C HIS A 28 32.97 -15.76 32.08
N LEU A 29 33.74 -16.85 32.17
CA LEU A 29 33.24 -18.20 32.44
C LEU A 29 33.72 -18.63 33.84
N ARG A 30 32.81 -19.07 34.72
CA ARG A 30 33.19 -19.58 36.04
C ARG A 30 33.88 -20.94 35.88
N GLN A 31 34.83 -21.25 36.76
CA GLN A 31 35.58 -22.51 36.69
C GLN A 31 34.68 -23.75 36.76
N GLU A 32 33.60 -23.68 37.55
CA GLU A 32 32.60 -24.74 37.70
C GLU A 32 31.77 -24.95 36.41
N GLU A 33 31.40 -23.86 35.73
CA GLU A 33 30.67 -23.91 34.45
C GLU A 33 31.54 -24.50 33.34
N ALA A 34 32.82 -24.12 33.30
CA ALA A 34 33.79 -24.68 32.38
C ALA A 34 33.95 -26.20 32.60
N ALA A 35 34.04 -26.64 33.86
CA ALA A 35 34.17 -28.05 34.19
C ALA A 35 32.91 -28.85 33.80
N ALA A 36 31.71 -28.30 34.04
CA ALA A 36 30.44 -28.93 33.67
C ALA A 36 30.29 -29.10 32.15
N LEU A 37 30.56 -28.04 31.37
CA LEU A 37 30.46 -28.08 29.90
C LEU A 37 31.49 -29.02 29.26
N VAL A 38 32.70 -29.11 29.84
CA VAL A 38 33.73 -30.05 29.39
C VAL A 38 33.35 -31.49 29.73
N ALA A 39 32.86 -31.76 30.93
CA ALA A 39 32.38 -33.09 31.32
C ALA A 39 31.26 -33.57 30.39
N ARG A 40 30.32 -32.67 30.06
CA ARG A 40 29.23 -32.93 29.12
C ARG A 40 29.72 -33.29 27.72
N SER A 41 30.67 -32.51 27.20
CA SER A 41 31.21 -32.74 25.85
C SER A 41 31.88 -34.11 25.70
N ARG A 42 32.49 -34.62 26.79
CA ARG A 42 33.11 -35.96 26.84
C ARG A 42 32.10 -37.11 26.98
N ALA A 43 30.90 -36.84 27.50
CA ALA A 43 29.82 -37.82 27.58
C ALA A 43 29.09 -37.96 26.23
N SER A 44 29.10 -36.90 25.42
CA SER A 44 28.44 -36.85 24.11
C SER A 44 29.26 -37.45 22.96
N SER A 45 30.52 -37.87 23.18
CA SER A 45 31.41 -38.44 22.15
C SER A 45 31.03 -39.87 21.70
N GLY A 46 29.85 -39.99 21.10
CA GLY A 46 29.41 -41.14 20.30
C GLY A 46 29.70 -40.93 18.80
N ARG A 47 30.03 -42.01 18.06
CA ARG A 47 30.37 -41.92 16.64
C ARG A 47 29.19 -41.40 15.78
N GLY A 48 29.35 -40.20 15.22
CA GLY A 48 28.76 -39.81 13.93
C GLY A 48 27.40 -39.09 13.91
N MET A 49 26.87 -38.61 15.05
CA MET A 49 25.64 -37.79 15.06
C MET A 49 25.91 -36.36 15.55
N PRO A 50 25.40 -35.32 14.87
CA PRO A 50 25.53 -33.95 15.37
C PRO A 50 24.68 -33.78 16.63
N VAL A 51 25.33 -33.51 17.76
CA VAL A 51 24.66 -33.31 19.05
C VAL A 51 24.46 -31.81 19.29
N ALA A 52 23.28 -31.40 19.73
CA ALA A 52 23.02 -30.01 20.13
C ALA A 52 22.47 -29.94 21.55
N HIS A 53 22.94 -28.95 22.32
CA HIS A 53 22.59 -28.73 23.71
C HIS A 53 22.20 -27.27 23.98
N CYS A 54 21.25 -27.08 24.88
CA CYS A 54 20.84 -25.79 25.41
C CYS A 54 20.50 -25.98 26.90
N GLU A 55 21.25 -25.33 27.78
CA GLU A 55 21.12 -25.51 29.22
C GLU A 55 21.32 -24.20 30.00
N PRO A 56 20.55 -23.98 31.08
CA PRO A 56 20.74 -22.84 31.95
C PRO A 56 22.03 -23.02 32.77
N LEU A 57 22.67 -21.89 33.05
CA LEU A 57 23.84 -21.75 33.91
C LEU A 57 23.48 -20.91 35.14
N SER A 58 24.46 -20.66 36.00
CA SER A 58 24.29 -19.77 37.16
C SER A 58 23.97 -18.32 36.75
N ASP A 59 23.17 -17.64 37.58
CA ASP A 59 22.73 -16.24 37.42
C ASP A 59 21.99 -15.96 36.10
N ALA A 60 20.97 -16.77 35.79
CA ALA A 60 20.10 -16.62 34.62
C ALA A 60 20.83 -16.62 33.26
N ARG A 61 22.07 -17.10 33.23
CA ARG A 61 22.86 -17.28 32.00
C ARG A 61 22.52 -18.60 31.33
N TRP A 62 22.91 -18.74 30.07
CA TRP A 62 22.66 -19.96 29.31
C TRP A 62 23.86 -20.36 28.47
N ALA A 63 24.07 -21.67 28.36
CA ALA A 63 24.97 -22.27 27.40
C ALA A 63 24.17 -22.83 26.22
N VAL A 64 24.56 -22.44 25.01
CA VAL A 64 24.05 -23.04 23.77
C VAL A 64 25.23 -23.55 22.97
N GLY A 65 25.21 -24.83 22.64
CA GLY A 65 26.34 -25.49 22.04
C GLY A 65 25.98 -26.76 21.30
N GLY A 66 26.98 -27.38 20.73
CA GLY A 66 26.82 -28.65 20.06
C GLY A 66 28.16 -29.28 19.70
N GLN A 67 28.11 -30.57 19.41
CA GLN A 67 29.23 -31.34 18.88
C GLN A 67 29.07 -31.49 17.37
N LEU A 68 30.10 -31.09 16.65
CA LEU A 68 30.27 -31.32 15.22
C LEU A 68 31.56 -32.13 15.05
N ASP A 69 31.42 -33.39 14.65
CA ASP A 69 32.52 -34.34 14.58
C ASP A 69 33.26 -34.45 15.93
N ASP A 70 34.59 -34.23 15.96
CA ASP A 70 35.43 -34.29 17.16
C ASP A 70 35.54 -32.94 17.91
N VAL A 71 34.72 -31.95 17.54
CA VAL A 71 34.78 -30.59 18.10
C VAL A 71 33.48 -30.23 18.80
N ALA A 72 33.60 -29.86 20.08
CA ALA A 72 32.50 -29.31 20.85
C ALA A 72 32.61 -27.77 20.92
N ILE A 73 31.52 -27.09 20.55
CA ILE A 73 31.45 -25.63 20.49
C ILE A 73 30.36 -25.16 21.45
N TRP A 74 30.71 -24.27 22.37
CA TRP A 74 29.79 -23.68 23.34
C TRP A 74 29.84 -22.16 23.30
N ARG A 75 28.67 -21.53 23.39
CA ARG A 75 28.51 -20.07 23.53
C ARG A 75 27.65 -19.73 24.73
N ILE A 76 28.05 -18.71 25.47
CA ILE A 76 27.37 -18.27 26.70
C ILE A 76 26.57 -17.00 26.43
N LEU A 77 25.35 -16.97 26.96
CA LEU A 77 24.42 -15.85 26.87
C LEU A 77 24.17 -15.28 28.28
N GLY A 78 24.24 -13.96 28.38
CA GLY A 78 23.87 -13.22 29.59
C GLY A 78 22.35 -12.99 29.70
N GLU A 79 21.89 -12.67 30.90
CA GLU A 79 20.50 -12.32 31.21
C GLU A 79 20.03 -11.08 30.41
N ASP A 80 20.90 -10.07 30.30
CA ASP A 80 20.67 -8.84 29.53
C ASP A 80 20.41 -9.09 28.03
N LEU A 81 20.98 -10.16 27.48
CA LEU A 81 20.72 -10.58 26.11
C LEU A 81 19.39 -11.34 25.97
N LEU A 82 18.98 -12.10 26.99
CA LEU A 82 17.74 -12.87 26.99
C LEU A 82 16.52 -11.97 27.07
N ASP A 83 16.57 -10.94 27.92
CA ASP A 83 15.51 -9.94 28.04
C ASP A 83 15.34 -9.14 26.74
N ARG A 84 16.45 -8.84 26.05
CA ARG A 84 16.43 -8.13 24.76
C ARG A 84 15.92 -8.96 23.58
N ILE A 85 16.00 -10.28 23.66
CA ILE A 85 15.54 -11.20 22.59
C ILE A 85 14.19 -11.86 22.92
N GLY A 86 13.61 -11.59 24.10
CA GLY A 86 12.23 -11.94 24.45
C GLY A 86 11.93 -13.43 24.53
N GLY A 87 12.92 -14.33 24.63
CA GLY A 87 12.66 -15.76 24.48
C GLY A 87 13.79 -16.72 24.86
N HIS A 88 13.48 -18.02 24.78
CA HIS A 88 14.38 -19.12 25.15
C HIS A 88 15.53 -19.30 24.14
N PRO A 89 16.80 -19.46 24.57
CA PRO A 89 17.96 -19.33 23.68
C PRO A 89 18.15 -20.48 22.68
N ALA A 90 17.39 -21.57 22.82
CA ALA A 90 17.34 -22.67 21.85
C ALA A 90 17.09 -22.23 20.39
N TRP A 91 16.48 -21.06 20.14
CA TRP A 91 16.26 -20.56 18.78
C TRP A 91 17.57 -20.36 18.01
N LEU A 92 18.69 -20.17 18.70
CA LEU A 92 20.02 -20.02 18.11
C LEU A 92 20.48 -21.29 17.37
N TRP A 93 19.92 -22.46 17.67
CA TRP A 93 20.14 -23.70 16.89
C TRP A 93 19.74 -23.58 15.43
N THR A 94 18.88 -22.63 15.08
CA THR A 94 18.43 -22.39 13.70
C THR A 94 19.41 -21.53 12.90
N ASN A 95 20.34 -20.85 13.57
CA ASN A 95 21.31 -19.98 12.93
C ASN A 95 22.66 -20.70 12.76
N ARG A 96 22.93 -21.24 11.58
CA ARG A 96 24.21 -21.95 11.32
C ARG A 96 25.44 -21.06 11.47
N ALA A 97 25.33 -19.76 11.20
CA ALA A 97 26.42 -18.82 11.38
C ALA A 97 26.79 -18.62 12.86
N TRP A 98 25.91 -19.02 13.79
CA TRP A 98 26.17 -19.02 15.22
C TRP A 98 27.24 -20.03 15.63
N PHE A 99 27.35 -21.16 14.94
CA PHE A 99 28.31 -22.22 15.29
C PHE A 99 29.56 -22.21 14.40
N ASP A 100 29.67 -21.26 13.47
CA ASP A 100 30.81 -21.10 12.58
C ASP A 100 32.07 -20.68 13.36
N LEU A 101 33.14 -21.46 13.21
CA LEU A 101 34.42 -21.26 13.90
C LEU A 101 35.25 -20.13 13.28
N GLU A 102 35.02 -19.76 12.03
CA GLU A 102 35.85 -18.81 11.27
C GLU A 102 35.28 -17.38 11.26
N ARG A 103 34.02 -17.20 11.66
CA ARG A 103 33.39 -15.86 11.71
C ARG A 103 33.83 -15.05 12.94
N PRO A 104 34.11 -13.73 12.79
CA PRO A 104 34.43 -12.86 13.91
C PRO A 104 33.28 -12.83 14.93
N ALA A 105 33.61 -12.57 16.19
CA ALA A 105 32.71 -12.54 17.37
C ALA A 105 31.53 -11.54 17.28
N THR A 106 31.31 -10.93 16.12
CA THR A 106 30.29 -9.92 15.82
C THR A 106 29.32 -10.44 14.76
N VAL A 107 28.37 -11.27 15.16
CA VAL A 107 27.25 -11.67 14.30
C VAL A 107 26.09 -10.70 14.54
N LYS A 108 25.62 -10.01 13.49
CA LYS A 108 24.32 -9.33 13.52
C LYS A 108 23.25 -10.42 13.48
N LEU A 109 22.71 -10.75 14.65
CA LEU A 109 21.54 -11.60 14.74
C LEU A 109 20.31 -10.73 14.58
N SER A 110 19.50 -11.02 13.56
CA SER A 110 18.08 -10.76 13.66
C SER A 110 17.54 -11.85 14.57
N ALA A 111 16.95 -11.49 15.71
CA ALA A 111 16.06 -12.42 16.39
C ALA A 111 15.08 -12.93 15.32
N PRO A 112 14.77 -14.24 15.25
CA PRO A 112 13.66 -14.66 14.41
C PRO A 112 12.47 -13.81 14.85
N THR A 113 11.94 -13.00 13.94
CA THR A 113 10.57 -12.48 14.04
C THR A 113 9.75 -13.68 14.47
N ALA A 114 9.21 -13.67 15.69
CA ALA A 114 8.66 -14.85 16.35
C ALA A 114 7.85 -15.66 15.33
N LEU A 115 8.43 -16.76 14.84
CA LEU A 115 7.80 -17.46 13.72
C LEU A 115 6.47 -17.98 14.26
N PRO A 116 5.34 -17.68 13.61
CA PRO A 116 4.05 -18.16 14.07
C PRO A 116 4.09 -19.67 14.28
N LEU A 117 3.40 -20.18 15.31
CA LEU A 117 3.40 -21.61 15.65
C LEU A 117 3.13 -22.51 14.43
N ARG A 118 2.25 -22.07 13.52
CA ARG A 118 1.98 -22.72 12.24
C ARG A 118 3.23 -22.93 11.39
N GLN A 119 4.08 -21.92 11.28
CA GLN A 119 5.33 -22.02 10.53
C GLN A 119 6.36 -22.91 11.22
N LEU A 120 6.38 -22.95 12.56
CA LEU A 120 7.21 -23.88 13.31
C LEU A 120 6.75 -25.33 13.08
N LEU A 121 5.44 -25.57 13.11
CA LEU A 121 4.82 -26.88 12.82
C LEU A 121 5.09 -27.33 11.38
N GLN A 122 4.91 -26.45 10.40
CA GLN A 122 5.22 -26.73 8.99
C GLN A 122 6.69 -27.12 8.77
N ARG A 123 7.60 -26.46 9.48
CA ARG A 123 9.04 -26.76 9.40
C ARG A 123 9.43 -28.02 10.16
N ALA A 124 8.65 -28.45 11.14
CA ALA A 124 8.82 -29.69 11.88
C ALA A 124 8.20 -30.91 11.16
N ALA A 125 7.12 -30.70 10.39
CA ALA A 125 6.35 -31.73 9.70
C ALA A 125 7.15 -32.75 8.88
N PRO A 126 8.22 -32.37 8.13
CA PRO A 126 8.99 -33.31 7.32
C PRO A 126 9.64 -34.45 8.12
N ALA A 127 9.87 -34.27 9.42
CA ALA A 127 10.53 -35.26 10.25
C ALA A 127 9.58 -36.25 10.92
N LEU A 128 8.28 -35.96 10.93
CA LEU A 128 7.25 -36.76 11.62
C LEU A 128 6.15 -37.24 10.67
N GLY A 129 6.34 -37.14 9.36
CA GLY A 129 5.40 -37.69 8.37
C GLY A 129 4.15 -36.85 8.10
N GLY A 130 4.08 -35.60 8.58
CA GLY A 130 2.99 -34.66 8.27
C GLY A 130 2.61 -33.71 9.42
N GLU A 131 1.77 -32.72 9.11
CA GLU A 131 1.34 -31.70 10.09
C GLU A 131 0.49 -32.30 11.23
N ASP A 132 -0.41 -33.23 10.93
CA ASP A 132 -1.30 -33.85 11.93
C ASP A 132 -0.53 -34.69 12.96
N GLN A 133 0.42 -35.50 12.48
CA GLN A 133 1.29 -36.30 13.35
C GLN A 133 2.19 -35.40 14.21
N THR A 134 2.73 -34.33 13.62
CA THR A 134 3.55 -33.33 14.33
C THR A 134 2.78 -32.68 15.47
N ALA A 135 1.51 -32.36 15.25
CA ALA A 135 0.65 -31.79 16.29
C ALA A 135 0.41 -32.77 17.45
N LYS A 136 0.13 -34.05 17.16
CA LYS A 136 -0.05 -35.10 18.19
C LYS A 136 1.23 -35.34 19.00
N VAL A 137 2.38 -35.36 18.34
CA VAL A 137 3.69 -35.49 19.00
C VAL A 137 3.95 -34.28 19.90
N LEU A 138 3.72 -33.07 19.40
CA LEU A 138 3.89 -31.84 20.17
C LEU A 138 3.00 -31.82 21.43
N ALA A 139 1.75 -32.24 21.31
CA ALA A 139 0.83 -32.35 22.43
C ALA A 139 1.33 -33.32 23.50
N SER A 140 1.75 -34.51 23.07
CA SER A 140 2.27 -35.57 23.96
C SER A 140 3.53 -35.08 24.70
N LEU A 141 4.39 -34.36 23.99
CA LEU A 141 5.62 -33.78 24.53
C LEU A 141 5.33 -32.70 25.57
N ILE A 142 4.40 -31.78 25.31
CA ILE A 142 4.01 -30.73 26.28
C ILE A 142 3.38 -31.36 27.52
N SER A 143 2.51 -32.36 27.33
CA SER A 143 1.90 -33.10 28.45
C SER A 143 2.94 -33.70 29.36
N ALA A 144 3.94 -34.38 28.78
CA ALA A 144 5.01 -35.02 29.52
C ALA A 144 5.90 -33.99 30.24
N LEU A 145 6.31 -32.92 29.55
CA LEU A 145 7.21 -31.88 30.12
C LEU A 145 6.58 -31.12 31.29
N ARG A 146 5.26 -30.95 31.32
CA ARG A 146 4.56 -30.32 32.46
C ARG A 146 4.56 -31.15 33.73
N THR A 147 4.86 -32.44 33.65
CA THR A 147 5.01 -33.29 34.84
C THR A 147 6.34 -33.04 35.57
N GLU A 148 7.18 -32.13 35.06
CA GLU A 148 8.52 -31.82 35.57
C GLU A 148 9.44 -33.06 35.66
N ARG A 149 9.13 -34.09 34.87
CA ARG A 149 9.94 -35.28 34.72
C ARG A 149 10.76 -35.19 33.42
N PRO A 150 12.00 -35.70 33.43
CA PRO A 150 12.78 -35.87 32.21
C PRO A 150 11.96 -36.59 31.14
N THR A 151 11.85 -35.99 29.96
CA THR A 151 11.04 -36.47 28.84
C THR A 151 11.91 -36.74 27.63
N ALA A 152 11.70 -37.89 26.98
CA ALA A 152 12.40 -38.28 25.76
C ALA A 152 11.42 -38.42 24.60
N LEU A 153 11.65 -37.69 23.51
CA LEU A 153 11.01 -37.95 22.23
C LEU A 153 11.86 -38.95 21.45
N VAL A 154 11.32 -40.13 21.21
CA VAL A 154 11.97 -41.19 20.44
C VAL A 154 11.53 -41.10 18.99
N VAL A 155 12.49 -40.93 18.10
CA VAL A 155 12.33 -40.83 16.64
C VAL A 155 13.26 -41.82 15.96
N ASP A 156 12.99 -42.18 14.71
CA ASP A 156 13.92 -43.00 13.93
C ASP A 156 15.30 -42.34 13.82
N ARG A 157 16.37 -43.15 13.87
CA ARG A 157 17.75 -42.65 13.83
C ARG A 157 18.07 -41.90 12.54
N GLY A 158 17.50 -42.32 11.41
CA GLY A 158 17.61 -41.65 10.12
C GLY A 158 17.00 -40.24 10.16
N VAL A 159 15.89 -40.06 10.88
CA VAL A 159 15.25 -38.74 11.07
C VAL A 159 16.17 -37.76 11.82
N LEU A 160 16.88 -38.22 12.85
CA LEU A 160 17.84 -37.38 13.57
C LEU A 160 19.05 -36.99 12.70
N LEU A 161 19.45 -37.84 11.76
CA LEU A 161 20.55 -37.57 10.83
C LEU A 161 20.12 -36.64 9.68
N GLU A 162 19.04 -36.99 8.98
CA GLU A 162 18.61 -36.36 7.73
C GLU A 162 17.69 -35.14 7.96
N ALA A 163 16.95 -35.12 9.06
CA ALA A 163 15.95 -34.10 9.38
C ALA A 163 16.22 -33.37 10.71
N SER A 164 17.48 -33.33 11.16
CA SER A 164 17.92 -32.60 12.38
C SER A 164 17.44 -31.15 12.45
N ALA A 165 17.27 -30.48 11.30
CA ALA A 165 16.72 -29.13 11.24
C ALA A 165 15.23 -29.08 11.65
N ALA A 166 14.42 -30.04 11.19
CA ALA A 166 13.00 -30.16 11.53
C ALA A 166 12.79 -30.49 13.02
N MET A 167 13.66 -31.31 13.61
CA MET A 167 13.67 -31.60 15.04
C MET A 167 13.96 -30.36 15.91
N ARG A 168 14.82 -29.44 15.44
CA ARG A 168 15.03 -28.14 16.11
C ARG A 168 13.76 -27.30 16.08
N TRP A 169 13.04 -27.27 14.95
CA TRP A 169 11.78 -26.53 14.84
C TRP A 169 10.68 -27.10 15.75
N LEU A 170 10.64 -28.42 15.94
CA LEU A 170 9.73 -29.07 16.89
C LEU A 170 10.03 -28.68 18.34
N ALA A 171 11.30 -28.71 18.74
CA ALA A 171 11.71 -28.27 20.08
C ALA A 171 11.34 -26.80 20.33
N LEU A 172 11.47 -25.95 19.31
CA LEU A 172 11.04 -24.55 19.39
C LEU A 172 9.52 -24.39 19.47
N ALA A 173 8.75 -25.22 18.75
CA ALA A 173 7.29 -25.23 18.86
C ALA A 173 6.86 -25.61 20.29
N ALA A 174 7.51 -26.60 20.92
CA ALA A 174 7.24 -26.99 22.30
C ALA A 174 7.54 -25.87 23.28
N LEU A 175 8.71 -25.24 23.17
CA LEU A 175 9.10 -24.10 24.00
C LEU A 175 8.18 -22.89 23.84
N THR A 176 7.63 -22.72 22.64
CA THR A 176 6.66 -21.65 22.36
C THR A 176 5.38 -21.88 23.15
N LEU A 177 4.95 -23.11 23.36
CA LEU A 177 3.72 -23.46 24.06
C LEU A 177 3.87 -23.66 25.57
N LEU A 178 5.09 -23.88 26.06
CA LEU A 178 5.34 -24.02 27.50
C LEU A 178 5.31 -22.68 28.24
N PRO A 179 4.82 -22.64 29.50
CA PRO A 179 4.85 -21.44 30.33
C PRO A 179 6.30 -21.06 30.69
N PRO A 180 6.59 -19.78 30.97
CA PRO A 180 7.92 -19.29 31.36
C PRO A 180 8.57 -20.10 32.50
N THR A 181 7.78 -20.52 33.49
CA THR A 181 8.22 -21.28 34.66
C THR A 181 8.78 -22.66 34.32
N VAL A 182 8.23 -23.32 33.29
CA VAL A 182 8.69 -24.64 32.83
C VAL A 182 9.75 -24.52 31.74
N ARG A 183 9.63 -23.53 30.84
CA ARG A 183 10.57 -23.37 29.73
C ARG A 183 11.93 -22.82 30.18
N ARG A 184 11.99 -21.89 31.14
CA ARG A 184 13.24 -21.22 31.56
C ARG A 184 14.25 -22.12 32.29
N PRO A 185 13.87 -23.17 33.02
CA PRO A 185 14.86 -24.10 33.57
C PRO A 185 15.21 -25.26 32.62
N LEU A 186 14.56 -25.37 31.45
CA LEU A 186 14.57 -26.59 30.66
C LEU A 186 15.93 -26.85 29.97
N ARG A 187 16.57 -27.99 30.31
CA ARG A 187 17.78 -28.50 29.65
C ARG A 187 17.40 -29.39 28.49
N ILE A 188 17.78 -29.00 27.28
CA ILE A 188 17.36 -29.67 26.06
C ILE A 188 18.57 -30.22 25.32
N SER A 189 18.48 -31.48 24.91
CA SER A 189 19.48 -32.16 24.09
C SER A 189 18.86 -32.84 22.88
N LEU A 190 19.53 -32.73 21.74
CA LEU A 190 19.12 -33.34 20.47
C LEU A 190 20.24 -34.25 19.97
N GLY A 191 19.92 -35.52 19.72
CA GLY A 191 20.83 -36.50 19.11
C GLY A 191 21.78 -37.21 20.07
N VAL A 192 21.56 -37.12 21.39
CA VAL A 192 22.36 -37.85 22.39
C VAL A 192 21.92 -39.31 22.44
N GLN A 193 22.88 -40.25 22.38
CA GLN A 193 22.59 -41.69 22.32
C GLN A 193 22.10 -42.26 23.66
N ASP A 194 22.68 -41.81 24.78
CA ASP A 194 22.33 -42.24 26.14
C ASP A 194 22.27 -41.01 27.09
N PRO A 195 21.22 -40.17 27.00
CA PRO A 195 21.09 -39.00 27.87
C PRO A 195 20.88 -39.42 29.34
N ASP A 196 21.52 -38.71 30.28
CA ASP A 196 21.28 -38.86 31.72
C ASP A 196 20.06 -38.00 32.14
N PRO A 197 19.01 -38.58 32.75
CA PRO A 197 17.83 -37.83 33.21
C PRO A 197 18.15 -36.81 34.31
N ARG A 198 19.29 -36.91 35.00
CA ARG A 198 19.76 -35.89 35.96
C ARG A 198 20.28 -34.65 35.29
N GLU A 199 20.66 -34.77 34.02
CA GLU A 199 21.34 -33.71 33.30
C GLU A 199 20.50 -33.16 32.12
N VAL A 200 19.50 -33.89 31.62
CA VAL A 200 18.65 -33.47 30.50
C VAL A 200 17.18 -33.60 30.87
N ASP A 201 16.42 -32.52 30.67
CA ASP A 201 14.98 -32.50 30.93
C ASP A 201 14.16 -32.85 29.68
N LEU A 202 14.68 -32.51 28.49
CA LEU A 202 14.11 -32.89 27.21
C LEU A 202 15.18 -33.48 26.29
N ALA A 203 15.04 -34.75 25.94
CA ALA A 203 15.92 -35.45 25.00
C ALA A 203 15.17 -35.80 23.69
N LEU A 204 15.76 -35.51 22.53
CA LEU A 204 15.31 -36.05 21.24
C LEU A 204 16.30 -37.15 20.82
N SER A 205 15.87 -38.41 20.88
CA SER A 205 16.74 -39.60 20.82
C SER A 205 16.29 -40.63 19.78
N GLY A 206 17.24 -41.44 19.31
CA GLY A 206 17.01 -42.57 18.40
C GLY A 206 16.57 -43.85 19.10
N SER A 207 16.66 -43.89 20.43
CA SER A 207 16.35 -45.03 21.29
C SER A 207 15.77 -44.57 22.61
N GLU A 208 15.00 -45.44 23.27
CA GLU A 208 14.40 -45.18 24.57
C GLU A 208 15.47 -45.08 25.67
N PRO A 209 15.70 -43.90 26.26
CA PRO A 209 16.69 -43.74 27.31
C PRO A 209 16.09 -44.11 28.68
N PRO A 210 16.83 -44.83 29.54
CA PRO A 210 16.34 -45.23 30.85
C PRO A 210 16.08 -44.01 31.76
N GLY A 211 14.96 -44.03 32.48
CA GLY A 211 14.62 -42.99 33.46
C GLY A 211 13.90 -41.76 32.89
N PHE A 212 13.53 -41.78 31.61
CA PHE A 212 12.72 -40.74 30.97
C PHE A 212 11.25 -41.16 30.81
N THR A 213 10.36 -40.17 30.78
CA THR A 213 9.01 -40.34 30.22
C THR A 213 9.14 -40.37 28.70
N VAL A 214 8.78 -41.49 28.07
CA VAL A 214 8.98 -41.70 26.64
C VAL A 214 7.75 -41.26 25.84
N VAL A 215 7.98 -40.47 24.79
CA VAL A 215 7.01 -40.13 23.75
C VAL A 215 7.51 -40.72 22.44
N HIS A 216 6.75 -41.63 21.85
CA HIS A 216 7.04 -42.23 20.55
C HIS A 216 6.50 -41.33 19.44
N ALA A 217 7.35 -40.99 18.47
CA ALA A 217 6.97 -40.12 17.36
C ALA A 217 6.00 -40.79 16.36
N ASP A 218 6.10 -42.11 16.21
CA ASP A 218 5.26 -42.97 15.38
C ASP A 218 3.96 -43.38 16.09
N GLU A 219 3.96 -43.42 17.43
CA GLU A 219 2.79 -43.74 18.27
C GLU A 219 2.43 -42.61 19.26
N PRO A 220 2.10 -41.38 18.81
CA PRO A 220 1.73 -40.30 19.70
C PRO A 220 0.34 -40.55 20.30
N LEU A 221 0.09 -40.03 21.50
CA LEU A 221 -1.20 -40.19 22.17
C LEU A 221 -2.33 -39.58 21.33
N GLU A 222 -3.37 -40.36 21.05
CA GLU A 222 -4.56 -39.97 20.27
C GLU A 222 -5.26 -38.72 20.86
N GLN A 223 -5.13 -38.50 22.17
CA GLN A 223 -5.71 -37.37 22.91
C GLN A 223 -5.01 -36.01 22.62
N GLY A 224 -3.98 -35.98 21.78
CA GLY A 224 -3.12 -34.81 21.56
C GLY A 224 -3.77 -33.62 20.84
N LYS A 225 -4.86 -33.81 20.10
CA LYS A 225 -5.51 -32.71 19.36
C LYS A 225 -6.16 -31.69 20.29
N ASP A 226 -6.81 -32.15 21.36
CA ASP A 226 -7.45 -31.26 22.33
C ASP A 226 -6.44 -30.56 23.25
N LEU A 227 -5.25 -31.13 23.44
CA LEU A 227 -4.24 -30.61 24.37
C LEU A 227 -3.52 -29.36 23.83
N VAL A 228 -3.17 -29.32 22.54
CA VAL A 228 -2.52 -28.14 21.95
C VAL A 228 -3.52 -26.99 21.79
N SER A 229 -4.78 -27.27 21.44
CA SER A 229 -5.88 -26.30 21.57
C SER A 229 -6.05 -25.81 23.02
N TYR A 230 -5.96 -26.71 24.00
CA TYR A 230 -6.00 -26.38 25.44
C TYR A 230 -4.79 -25.53 25.90
N PHE A 231 -3.60 -25.69 25.30
CA PHE A 231 -2.43 -24.88 25.65
C PHE A 231 -2.40 -23.52 24.97
N ILE A 232 -2.89 -23.42 23.73
CA ILE A 232 -3.22 -22.12 23.11
C ILE A 232 -4.29 -21.41 23.95
N ARG A 233 -5.31 -22.15 24.42
CA ARG A 233 -6.38 -21.67 25.33
C ARG A 233 -5.85 -21.20 26.69
N ASN A 234 -4.91 -21.89 27.33
CA ASN A 234 -4.34 -21.47 28.61
C ASN A 234 -3.42 -20.25 28.49
N ARG A 235 -2.66 -20.10 27.38
CA ARG A 235 -1.88 -18.88 27.15
C ARG A 235 -2.73 -17.65 26.88
N LEU A 236 -3.90 -17.83 26.26
CA LEU A 236 -4.91 -16.79 26.14
C LEU A 236 -5.58 -16.43 27.49
N CYS A 237 -5.41 -17.25 28.53
CA CYS A 237 -5.93 -16.99 29.89
C CYS A 237 -4.85 -16.46 30.86
N GLU A 238 -3.61 -16.21 30.40
CA GLU A 238 -2.50 -15.68 31.22
C GLU A 238 -2.24 -14.17 30.97
N ASP A 239 -3.29 -13.39 30.65
CA ASP A 239 -3.26 -11.92 30.50
C ASP A 239 -2.22 -11.38 29.48
N ASP A 240 -2.11 -12.00 28.31
CA ASP A 240 -1.23 -11.55 27.21
C ASP A 240 -2.05 -11.04 26.00
N PRO A 241 -2.25 -9.72 25.86
CA PRO A 241 -3.08 -9.15 24.79
C PRO A 241 -2.41 -9.22 23.40
N GLU A 242 -1.07 -9.33 23.31
CA GLU A 242 -0.37 -9.59 22.04
C GLU A 242 -0.67 -11.01 21.53
N ALA A 243 -0.84 -11.98 22.44
CA ALA A 243 -1.25 -13.34 22.09
C ALA A 243 -2.71 -13.41 21.62
N LEU A 244 -3.59 -12.52 22.11
CA LEU A 244 -4.99 -12.41 21.73
C LEU A 244 -5.15 -11.87 20.30
N GLU A 245 -4.42 -10.80 19.95
CA GLU A 245 -4.40 -10.26 18.59
C GLU A 245 -3.76 -11.25 17.61
N ALA A 246 -2.64 -11.87 17.97
CA ALA A 246 -2.00 -12.90 17.13
C ALA A 246 -2.91 -14.12 16.90
N ALA A 247 -3.70 -14.53 17.90
CA ALA A 247 -4.69 -15.59 17.76
C ALA A 247 -5.84 -15.17 16.83
N ALA A 248 -6.33 -13.93 16.89
CA ALA A 248 -7.41 -13.46 16.02
C ALA A 248 -6.98 -13.33 14.54
N TRP A 249 -5.71 -13.04 14.27
CA TRP A 249 -5.15 -12.92 12.91
C TRP A 249 -4.76 -14.26 12.24
N LEU A 250 -4.76 -15.38 12.98
CA LEU A 250 -4.26 -16.67 12.49
C LEU A 250 -5.26 -17.47 11.62
N PHE A 251 -6.55 -17.09 11.57
CA PHE A 251 -7.62 -18.03 11.16
C PHE A 251 -8.60 -17.45 10.12
N ASP A 252 -8.18 -17.42 8.86
CA ASP A 252 -9.00 -17.03 7.69
C ASP A 252 -9.26 -18.20 6.71
N GLY A 253 -9.13 -19.47 7.16
CA GLY A 253 -9.23 -20.65 6.29
C GLY A 253 -10.35 -21.63 6.68
N PRO A 254 -11.17 -22.12 5.73
CA PRO A 254 -12.14 -23.18 6.01
C PRO A 254 -11.43 -24.50 6.35
N GLY A 255 -11.83 -25.14 7.47
CA GLY A 255 -11.34 -26.47 7.88
C GLY A 255 -10.54 -26.52 9.19
N ASP A 256 -10.29 -25.37 9.85
CA ASP A 256 -9.60 -25.31 11.14
C ASP A 256 -10.59 -25.34 12.32
N ARG A 257 -10.95 -26.56 12.77
CA ARG A 257 -11.83 -26.76 13.94
C ARG A 257 -11.28 -26.15 15.24
N TRP A 258 -9.97 -25.85 15.28
CA TRP A 258 -9.29 -25.34 16.47
C TRP A 258 -9.37 -23.82 16.50
N GLY A 259 -9.12 -23.19 15.35
CA GLY A 259 -9.38 -21.76 15.13
C GLY A 259 -10.85 -21.41 15.38
N GLU A 260 -11.80 -22.25 14.97
CA GLU A 260 -13.23 -22.06 15.24
C GLU A 260 -13.56 -22.06 16.75
N SER A 261 -12.91 -22.93 17.53
CA SER A 261 -13.15 -23.04 18.98
C SER A 261 -12.53 -21.88 19.77
N VAL A 262 -11.34 -21.41 19.36
CA VAL A 262 -10.68 -20.24 19.97
C VAL A 262 -11.39 -18.94 19.58
N ALA A 263 -11.77 -18.80 18.31
CA ALA A 263 -12.58 -17.68 17.86
C ALA A 263 -13.94 -17.65 18.59
N ALA A 264 -14.58 -18.80 18.84
CA ALA A 264 -15.81 -18.85 19.63
C ALA A 264 -15.62 -18.32 21.07
N LEU A 265 -14.51 -18.66 21.74
CA LEU A 265 -14.22 -18.15 23.10
C LEU A 265 -13.94 -16.64 23.11
N ILE A 266 -13.10 -16.15 22.19
CA ILE A 266 -12.80 -14.72 22.06
C ILE A 266 -14.07 -13.93 21.69
N ARG A 267 -14.91 -14.49 20.82
CA ARG A 267 -16.20 -13.92 20.41
C ARG A 267 -17.15 -13.78 21.61
N ASP A 268 -17.27 -14.83 22.42
CA ASP A 268 -18.23 -14.90 23.52
C ASP A 268 -17.77 -14.07 24.74
N GLY A 269 -16.47 -13.73 24.81
CA GLY A 269 -15.87 -12.88 25.84
C GLY A 269 -15.24 -13.73 26.95
N ILE A 270 -13.93 -13.58 27.14
CA ILE A 270 -13.15 -14.24 28.18
C ILE A 270 -12.98 -13.24 29.35
N PRO A 271 -13.51 -13.55 30.55
CA PRO A 271 -13.38 -12.68 31.71
C PRO A 271 -11.92 -12.34 32.01
N GLY A 272 -11.61 -11.05 32.12
CA GLY A 272 -10.26 -10.54 32.39
C GLY A 272 -9.35 -10.39 31.16
N THR A 273 -9.74 -10.87 29.98
CA THR A 273 -8.88 -10.82 28.78
C THR A 273 -9.56 -10.24 27.53
N SER A 274 -10.83 -10.58 27.28
CA SER A 274 -11.61 -10.03 26.15
C SER A 274 -12.99 -9.51 26.54
N GLU A 275 -13.42 -9.75 27.78
CA GLU A 275 -14.54 -9.04 28.40
C GLU A 275 -14.05 -7.67 28.88
N ILE A 276 -14.69 -6.60 28.41
CA ILE A 276 -14.29 -5.23 28.72
C ILE A 276 -15.27 -4.67 29.72
N THR A 277 -14.76 -4.32 30.90
CA THR A 277 -15.56 -3.59 31.89
C THR A 277 -15.43 -2.08 31.63
N PRO A 278 -16.47 -1.28 31.94
CA PRO A 278 -16.39 0.19 31.79
C PRO A 278 -15.20 0.82 32.54
N ASP A 279 -14.84 0.25 33.70
CA ASP A 279 -13.69 0.70 34.48
C ASP A 279 -12.35 0.45 33.77
N GLN A 280 -12.23 -0.65 33.01
CA GLN A 280 -11.00 -1.01 32.31
C GLN A 280 -10.68 -0.07 31.15
N VAL A 281 -11.71 0.43 30.43
CA VAL A 281 -11.55 1.43 29.35
C VAL A 281 -10.83 2.69 29.84
N HIS A 282 -11.04 3.07 31.11
CA HIS A 282 -10.41 4.25 31.70
C HIS A 282 -9.06 3.96 32.38
N GLN A 283 -8.84 2.73 32.85
CA GLN A 283 -7.62 2.34 33.55
C GLN A 283 -6.51 1.90 32.59
N ASP A 284 -6.83 1.08 31.60
CA ASP A 284 -5.92 0.63 30.54
C ASP A 284 -6.62 0.68 29.15
N PRO A 285 -6.63 1.87 28.52
CA PRO A 285 -7.33 2.07 27.25
C PRO A 285 -6.72 1.31 26.08
N GLU A 286 -5.42 1.02 26.12
CA GLU A 286 -4.72 0.29 25.05
C GLU A 286 -5.12 -1.18 25.07
N GLU A 287 -5.10 -1.79 26.25
CA GLU A 287 -5.56 -3.17 26.44
C GLU A 287 -7.04 -3.33 26.06
N ALA A 288 -7.90 -2.39 26.48
CA ALA A 288 -9.31 -2.39 26.11
C ALA A 288 -9.53 -2.33 24.59
N VAL A 289 -8.77 -1.49 23.86
CA VAL A 289 -8.86 -1.40 22.40
C VAL A 289 -8.43 -2.71 21.73
N GLN A 290 -7.32 -3.31 22.17
CA GLN A 290 -6.81 -4.57 21.61
C GLN A 290 -7.78 -5.72 21.86
N ALA A 291 -8.27 -5.86 23.09
CA ALA A 291 -9.27 -6.84 23.49
C ALA A 291 -10.55 -6.73 22.67
N PHE A 292 -11.05 -5.51 22.47
CA PHE A 292 -12.29 -5.29 21.73
C PHE A 292 -12.14 -5.56 20.24
N ALA A 293 -11.04 -5.09 19.64
CA ALA A 293 -10.75 -5.33 18.24
C ALA A 293 -10.64 -6.84 17.95
N ALA A 294 -9.97 -7.60 18.82
CA ALA A 294 -9.89 -9.06 18.71
C ALA A 294 -11.26 -9.74 18.84
N ARG A 295 -12.11 -9.29 19.77
CA ARG A 295 -13.49 -9.80 19.93
C ARG A 295 -14.33 -9.57 18.69
N LEU A 296 -14.26 -8.37 18.10
CA LEU A 296 -14.91 -8.06 16.82
C LEU A 296 -14.31 -8.89 15.67
N GLN A 297 -13.01 -9.18 15.68
CA GLN A 297 -12.33 -9.93 14.61
C GLN A 297 -12.72 -11.40 14.66
N ALA A 298 -12.88 -11.95 15.87
CA ALA A 298 -13.35 -13.32 16.13
C ALA A 298 -14.83 -13.54 15.78
N GLY A 299 -15.55 -12.50 15.34
CA GLY A 299 -16.91 -12.64 14.82
C GLY A 299 -18.00 -12.20 15.78
N ALA A 300 -17.71 -11.47 16.88
CA ALA A 300 -18.72 -11.01 17.83
C ALA A 300 -19.86 -10.26 17.12
N GLY A 301 -21.11 -10.60 17.45
CA GLY A 301 -22.26 -9.96 16.82
C GLY A 301 -22.31 -8.48 17.21
N LEU A 302 -22.60 -7.60 16.24
CA LEU A 302 -22.87 -6.18 16.52
C LEU A 302 -24.28 -6.02 17.11
N THR A 303 -24.49 -6.53 18.32
CA THR A 303 -25.71 -6.30 19.12
C THR A 303 -25.70 -4.86 19.65
N PRO A 304 -26.84 -4.31 20.10
CA PRO A 304 -26.89 -2.96 20.69
C PRO A 304 -25.87 -2.75 21.81
N GLU A 305 -25.64 -3.77 22.65
CA GLU A 305 -24.68 -3.72 23.75
C GLU A 305 -23.25 -3.59 23.24
N ILE A 306 -22.86 -4.41 22.26
CA ILE A 306 -21.53 -4.35 21.63
C ILE A 306 -21.32 -3.03 20.88
N VAL A 307 -22.37 -2.47 20.27
CA VAL A 307 -22.29 -1.17 19.62
C VAL A 307 -22.08 -0.05 20.66
N GLU A 308 -22.73 -0.11 21.82
CA GLU A 308 -22.49 0.86 22.90
C GLU A 308 -21.06 0.72 23.45
N GLU A 309 -20.56 -0.50 23.67
CA GLU A 309 -19.15 -0.75 24.07
C GLU A 309 -18.17 -0.15 23.05
N LEU A 310 -18.41 -0.37 21.74
CA LEU A 310 -17.61 0.23 20.67
C LEU A 310 -17.58 1.75 20.76
N ILE A 311 -18.75 2.37 21.01
CA ILE A 311 -18.87 3.82 21.16
C ILE A 311 -18.11 4.29 22.39
N GLU A 312 -18.31 3.68 23.56
CA GLU A 312 -17.62 4.05 24.80
C GLU A 312 -16.10 4.00 24.66
N ILE A 313 -15.56 2.92 24.09
CA ILE A 313 -14.13 2.80 23.80
C ILE A 313 -13.69 3.91 22.84
N THR A 314 -14.47 4.18 21.79
CA THR A 314 -14.15 5.24 20.82
C THR A 314 -14.18 6.63 21.46
N LEU A 315 -15.15 6.90 22.36
CA LEU A 315 -15.24 8.16 23.09
C LEU A 315 -14.02 8.37 23.99
N ALA A 316 -13.51 7.30 24.59
CA ALA A 316 -12.35 7.33 25.49
C ALA A 316 -11.01 7.42 24.76
N THR A 317 -10.83 6.70 23.65
CA THR A 317 -9.51 6.49 23.02
C THR A 317 -9.35 7.16 21.66
N LEU A 318 -10.44 7.41 20.93
CA LEU A 318 -10.47 7.85 19.53
C LEU A 318 -9.70 6.91 18.57
N ASP A 319 -9.46 5.66 18.97
CA ASP A 319 -8.64 4.70 18.21
C ASP A 319 -9.44 4.06 17.05
N PRO A 320 -8.86 3.97 15.83
CA PRO A 320 -9.54 3.38 14.68
C PRO A 320 -9.55 1.84 14.63
N ARG A 321 -8.69 1.14 15.39
CA ARG A 321 -8.52 -0.33 15.26
C ARG A 321 -9.82 -1.13 15.45
N PRO A 322 -10.70 -0.83 16.41
CA PRO A 322 -11.98 -1.54 16.53
C PRO A 322 -12.88 -1.37 15.29
N TRP A 323 -12.79 -0.21 14.63
CA TRP A 323 -13.59 0.12 13.45
C TRP A 323 -13.07 -0.60 12.19
N GLN A 324 -11.75 -0.75 12.05
CA GLN A 324 -11.10 -1.45 10.92
C GLN A 324 -11.64 -2.87 10.70
N VAL A 325 -11.86 -3.56 11.81
CA VAL A 325 -12.35 -4.94 11.84
C VAL A 325 -13.77 -5.06 11.23
N LEU A 326 -14.55 -3.98 11.27
CA LEU A 326 -15.93 -4.00 10.81
C LEU A 326 -16.07 -4.14 9.29
N TRP A 327 -15.01 -3.96 8.49
CA TRP A 327 -15.10 -4.03 7.02
C TRP A 327 -15.72 -5.34 6.50
N ARG A 328 -15.50 -6.45 7.24
CA ARG A 328 -16.03 -7.80 6.94
C ARG A 328 -17.50 -7.97 7.29
N ARG A 329 -18.12 -6.97 7.94
CA ARG A 329 -19.51 -7.04 8.42
C ARG A 329 -20.52 -6.62 7.34
N PRO A 330 -21.75 -7.16 7.39
CA PRO A 330 -22.84 -6.73 6.52
C PRO A 330 -23.01 -5.21 6.56
N ALA A 331 -23.28 -4.61 5.38
CA ALA A 331 -23.39 -3.16 5.22
C ALA A 331 -24.36 -2.50 6.21
N VAL A 332 -25.50 -3.14 6.48
CA VAL A 332 -26.51 -2.63 7.43
C VAL A 332 -25.94 -2.52 8.85
N GLN A 333 -25.16 -3.49 9.30
CA GLN A 333 -24.57 -3.47 10.65
C GLN A 333 -23.49 -2.39 10.76
N ARG A 334 -22.64 -2.25 9.74
CA ARG A 334 -21.65 -1.17 9.66
C ARG A 334 -22.33 0.20 9.71
N ALA A 335 -23.38 0.40 8.91
CA ALA A 335 -24.12 1.65 8.87
C ALA A 335 -24.74 1.99 10.24
N ASN A 336 -25.34 1.01 10.93
CA ASN A 336 -25.93 1.22 12.24
C ASN A 336 -24.88 1.59 13.31
N ALA A 337 -23.73 0.91 13.33
CA ALA A 337 -22.64 1.21 14.26
C ALA A 337 -22.10 2.64 14.07
N VAL A 338 -21.84 3.05 12.82
CA VAL A 338 -21.38 4.42 12.52
C VAL A 338 -22.46 5.46 12.87
N ARG A 339 -23.74 5.20 12.57
CA ARG A 339 -24.83 6.10 12.94
C ARG A 339 -24.93 6.30 14.45
N ALA A 340 -24.78 5.23 15.23
CA ALA A 340 -24.81 5.30 16.68
C ALA A 340 -23.64 6.13 17.24
N LEU A 341 -22.43 6.04 16.65
CA LEU A 341 -21.33 6.96 16.99
C LEU A 341 -21.67 8.41 16.62
N LEU A 342 -22.28 8.64 15.46
CA LEU A 342 -22.63 9.98 14.99
C LEU A 342 -23.73 10.64 15.83
N ASP A 343 -24.60 9.87 16.48
CA ASP A 343 -25.55 10.39 17.47
C ASP A 343 -24.85 10.97 18.72
N ARG A 344 -23.54 10.69 18.89
CA ARG A 344 -22.65 11.26 19.89
C ARG A 344 -21.54 12.14 19.27
N ALA A 345 -21.69 12.58 18.02
CA ALA A 345 -20.65 13.30 17.30
C ALA A 345 -20.18 14.56 18.04
N ASP A 346 -21.08 15.25 18.75
CA ASP A 346 -20.81 16.45 19.56
C ASP A 346 -19.83 16.19 20.72
N ARG A 347 -19.68 14.94 21.16
CA ARG A 347 -18.81 14.55 22.28
C ARG A 347 -17.39 14.18 21.86
N ILE A 348 -17.14 14.00 20.56
CA ILE A 348 -15.82 13.61 20.06
C ILE A 348 -15.21 14.65 19.12
N ARG A 349 -13.88 14.69 19.13
CA ARG A 349 -13.05 15.42 18.17
C ARG A 349 -12.11 14.42 17.48
N PRO A 350 -12.59 13.69 16.45
CA PRO A 350 -11.85 12.58 15.88
C PRO A 350 -10.58 13.03 15.17
N GLY A 351 -9.54 12.20 15.22
CA GLY A 351 -8.33 12.35 14.42
C GLY A 351 -8.52 11.88 12.98
N ALA A 352 -7.56 12.20 12.11
CA ALA A 352 -7.62 11.85 10.69
C ALA A 352 -7.70 10.33 10.43
N ALA A 353 -7.08 9.52 11.30
CA ALA A 353 -7.11 8.07 11.18
C ALA A 353 -8.54 7.51 11.39
N LEU A 354 -9.23 7.96 12.44
CA LEU A 354 -10.60 7.54 12.73
C LEU A 354 -11.57 8.00 11.63
N ILE A 355 -11.46 9.24 11.14
CA ILE A 355 -12.33 9.71 10.03
C ILE A 355 -12.14 8.89 8.77
N ARG A 356 -10.89 8.59 8.38
CA ARG A 356 -10.61 7.75 7.21
C ARG A 356 -11.19 6.35 7.39
N GLU A 357 -11.12 5.80 8.59
CA GLU A 357 -11.70 4.48 8.87
C GLU A 357 -13.23 4.51 8.82
N LEU A 358 -13.87 5.49 9.46
CA LEU A 358 -15.32 5.64 9.40
C LEU A 358 -15.80 5.79 7.94
N CYS A 359 -15.05 6.51 7.11
CA CYS A 359 -15.33 6.67 5.69
C CYS A 359 -15.16 5.37 4.88
N SER A 360 -14.19 4.51 5.25
CA SER A 360 -13.96 3.22 4.58
C SER A 360 -15.09 2.22 4.89
N ILE A 361 -15.61 2.24 6.13
CA ILE A 361 -16.60 1.28 6.58
C ILE A 361 -18.04 1.74 6.34
N TYR A 362 -18.32 3.04 6.27
CA TYR A 362 -19.69 3.54 6.08
C TYR A 362 -20.15 3.27 4.64
N PRO A 363 -21.19 2.45 4.40
CA PRO A 363 -21.53 2.00 3.05
C PRO A 363 -22.07 3.12 2.16
N ARG A 364 -21.69 3.16 0.87
CA ARG A 364 -22.12 4.20 -0.10
C ARG A 364 -23.64 4.39 -0.28
N GLY A 365 -24.45 3.39 0.09
CA GLY A 365 -25.92 3.46 0.05
C GLY A 365 -26.60 3.75 1.39
N ALA A 366 -25.82 4.03 2.44
CA ALA A 366 -26.34 4.28 3.79
C ALA A 366 -26.95 5.69 3.90
N PRO A 367 -27.91 5.90 4.84
CA PRO A 367 -28.54 7.20 5.05
C PRO A 367 -27.57 8.34 5.33
N LEU A 368 -27.77 9.49 4.69
CA LEU A 368 -26.93 10.68 4.85
C LEU A 368 -27.36 11.60 6.00
N ASP A 369 -28.53 11.37 6.59
CA ASP A 369 -29.19 12.19 7.62
C ASP A 369 -28.32 12.48 8.85
N ARG A 370 -27.44 11.54 9.23
CA ARG A 370 -26.49 11.72 10.33
C ARG A 370 -25.05 11.92 9.87
N TRP A 371 -24.69 11.37 8.72
CA TRP A 371 -23.32 11.35 8.21
C TRP A 371 -22.83 12.76 7.84
N LEU A 372 -23.53 13.45 6.93
CA LEU A 372 -23.10 14.77 6.49
C LEU A 372 -23.17 15.81 7.61
N PRO A 373 -24.25 15.89 8.44
CA PRO A 373 -24.26 16.81 9.57
C PRO A 373 -23.20 16.50 10.62
N GLY A 374 -22.89 15.22 10.86
CA GLY A 374 -21.82 14.82 11.78
C GLY A 374 -20.44 15.25 11.29
N LEU A 375 -20.13 15.01 10.01
CA LEU A 375 -18.90 15.46 9.38
C LEU A 375 -18.78 17.00 9.39
N LEU A 376 -19.83 17.72 8.99
CA LEU A 376 -19.84 19.19 9.04
C LEU A 376 -19.66 19.70 10.48
N GLY A 377 -20.32 19.08 11.47
CA GLY A 377 -20.14 19.43 12.87
C GLY A 377 -18.73 19.14 13.41
N TRP A 378 -18.00 18.17 12.86
CA TRP A 378 -16.57 17.97 13.14
C TRP A 378 -15.70 19.00 12.43
N LEU A 379 -16.03 19.35 11.18
CA LEU A 379 -15.35 20.39 10.42
C LEU A 379 -15.46 21.74 11.15
N ASP A 380 -16.65 22.14 11.59
CA ASP A 380 -16.88 23.40 12.32
C ASP A 380 -16.07 23.52 13.61
N ARG A 381 -15.72 22.38 14.23
CA ARG A 381 -14.87 22.32 15.43
C ARG A 381 -13.37 22.18 15.10
N GLY A 382 -13.00 22.21 13.82
CA GLY A 382 -11.64 22.05 13.35
C GLY A 382 -11.05 20.68 13.68
N ALA A 383 -11.86 19.60 13.63
CA ALA A 383 -11.38 18.24 13.82
C ALA A 383 -10.84 17.71 12.49
N ALA A 384 -9.53 17.44 12.42
CA ALA A 384 -8.86 16.82 11.26
C ALA A 384 -9.38 17.31 9.89
N THR A 385 -9.41 18.63 9.71
CA THR A 385 -10.06 19.36 8.61
C THR A 385 -9.90 18.69 7.23
N SER A 386 -8.67 18.38 6.83
CA SER A 386 -8.39 17.75 5.52
C SER A 386 -9.07 16.38 5.36
N ALA A 387 -9.09 15.55 6.40
CA ALA A 387 -9.73 14.24 6.35
C ALA A 387 -11.26 14.37 6.28
N VAL A 388 -11.85 15.32 7.01
CA VAL A 388 -13.29 15.59 6.96
C VAL A 388 -13.72 16.12 5.60
N VAL A 389 -13.00 17.11 5.05
CA VAL A 389 -13.27 17.65 3.70
C VAL A 389 -13.18 16.55 2.65
N SER A 390 -12.15 15.69 2.74
CA SER A 390 -12.00 14.54 1.83
C SER A 390 -13.14 13.52 1.97
N ALA A 391 -13.62 13.24 3.19
CA ALA A 391 -14.75 12.35 3.42
C ALA A 391 -16.06 12.93 2.85
N ILE A 392 -16.32 14.23 3.06
CA ILE A 392 -17.48 14.92 2.47
C ILE A 392 -17.38 14.90 0.94
N GLN A 393 -16.21 15.22 0.39
CA GLN A 393 -15.96 15.20 -1.06
C GLN A 393 -16.27 13.83 -1.67
N THR A 394 -15.74 12.75 -1.07
CA THR A 394 -15.98 11.37 -1.51
C THR A 394 -17.46 11.02 -1.44
N THR A 395 -18.15 11.45 -0.38
CA THR A 395 -19.59 11.23 -0.22
C THR A 395 -20.37 11.91 -1.35
N LEU A 396 -20.13 13.20 -1.61
CA LEU A 396 -20.85 13.96 -2.62
C LEU A 396 -20.59 13.47 -4.06
N LEU A 397 -19.41 12.92 -4.35
CA LEU A 397 -19.07 12.42 -5.68
C LEU A 397 -19.54 11.00 -5.94
N GLU A 398 -19.41 10.10 -4.95
CA GLU A 398 -19.59 8.67 -5.17
C GLU A 398 -20.97 8.15 -4.74
N TRP A 399 -21.72 8.89 -3.90
CA TRP A 399 -22.92 8.35 -3.24
C TRP A 399 -24.19 8.82 -3.95
N PRO A 400 -25.05 7.90 -4.45
CA PRO A 400 -26.21 8.25 -5.25
C PRO A 400 -27.20 9.20 -4.55
N GLN A 401 -27.34 9.10 -3.22
CA GLN A 401 -28.29 9.91 -2.45
C GLN A 401 -27.86 11.38 -2.30
N SER A 402 -26.56 11.68 -2.44
CA SER A 402 -26.02 13.04 -2.46
C SER A 402 -25.79 13.57 -3.87
N ALA A 403 -25.94 12.74 -4.91
CA ALA A 403 -25.64 13.07 -6.31
C ALA A 403 -26.72 13.95 -6.98
N THR A 404 -27.41 14.80 -6.22
CA THR A 404 -28.29 15.84 -6.79
C THR A 404 -27.61 17.19 -6.65
N GLY A 405 -27.61 18.00 -7.72
CA GLY A 405 -27.01 19.35 -7.73
C GLY A 405 -27.31 20.21 -6.50
N PRO A 406 -28.58 20.35 -6.06
CA PRO A 406 -28.90 21.18 -4.90
C PRO A 406 -28.26 20.70 -3.59
N ILE A 407 -28.18 19.38 -3.37
CA ILE A 407 -27.54 18.82 -2.17
C ILE A 407 -26.04 19.02 -2.24
N ARG A 408 -25.41 18.74 -3.39
CA ARG A 408 -23.96 18.96 -3.59
C ARG A 408 -23.59 20.42 -3.34
N ALA A 409 -24.33 21.34 -3.95
CA ALA A 409 -24.13 22.78 -3.81
C ALA A 409 -24.29 23.25 -2.36
N ALA A 410 -25.39 22.87 -1.69
CA ALA A 410 -25.65 23.28 -0.31
C ALA A 410 -24.57 22.79 0.66
N VAL A 411 -24.24 21.48 0.61
CA VAL A 411 -23.26 20.88 1.52
C VAL A 411 -21.85 21.43 1.26
N TRP A 412 -21.48 21.63 -0.01
CA TRP A 412 -20.16 22.16 -0.34
C TRP A 412 -20.01 23.64 0.04
N SER A 413 -21.07 24.44 -0.08
CA SER A 413 -21.12 25.81 0.46
C SER A 413 -20.93 25.84 1.98
N ASP A 414 -21.54 24.89 2.71
CA ASP A 414 -21.31 24.75 4.15
C ASP A 414 -19.86 24.38 4.50
N VAL A 415 -19.22 23.52 3.68
CA VAL A 415 -17.78 23.21 3.83
C VAL A 415 -16.94 24.47 3.69
N VAL A 416 -17.15 25.25 2.63
CA VAL A 416 -16.42 26.51 2.37
C VAL A 416 -16.64 27.50 3.51
N ALA A 417 -17.90 27.70 3.93
CA ALA A 417 -18.22 28.59 5.04
C ALA A 417 -17.52 28.16 6.35
N SER A 418 -17.45 26.85 6.62
CA SER A 418 -16.75 26.29 7.78
C SER A 418 -15.24 26.55 7.71
N LEU A 419 -14.61 26.32 6.55
CA LEU A 419 -13.19 26.61 6.33
C LEU A 419 -12.87 28.10 6.55
N VAL A 420 -13.71 29.00 6.03
CA VAL A 420 -13.58 30.44 6.26
C VAL A 420 -13.71 30.79 7.74
N ARG A 421 -14.69 30.22 8.47
CA ARG A 421 -14.85 30.44 9.92
C ARG A 421 -13.63 29.99 10.73
N LEU A 422 -12.94 28.94 10.29
CA LEU A 422 -11.70 28.45 10.90
C LEU A 422 -10.46 29.28 10.55
N GLY A 423 -10.58 30.28 9.68
CA GLY A 423 -9.44 31.07 9.19
C GLY A 423 -8.62 30.39 8.08
N LEU A 424 -9.16 29.33 7.47
CA LEU A 424 -8.53 28.55 6.39
C LEU A 424 -9.01 29.06 5.02
N GLY A 425 -8.77 30.34 4.76
CA GLY A 425 -9.28 31.03 3.58
C GLY A 425 -8.65 30.58 2.26
N GLU A 426 -7.38 30.14 2.29
CA GLU A 426 -6.69 29.58 1.13
C GLU A 426 -7.29 28.22 0.75
N GLU A 427 -7.50 27.33 1.73
CA GLU A 427 -8.12 26.03 1.54
C GLU A 427 -9.59 26.16 1.10
N ALA A 428 -10.31 27.17 1.61
CA ALA A 428 -11.66 27.49 1.16
C ALA A 428 -11.68 27.91 -0.33
N ALA A 429 -10.71 28.73 -0.75
CA ALA A 429 -10.55 29.11 -2.15
C ALA A 429 -10.22 27.89 -3.03
N GLU A 430 -9.24 27.07 -2.62
CA GLU A 430 -8.87 25.85 -3.34
C GLU A 430 -10.03 24.86 -3.45
N ALA A 431 -10.84 24.70 -2.40
CA ALA A 431 -12.02 23.84 -2.41
C ALA A 431 -13.08 24.28 -3.45
N LEU A 432 -13.15 25.56 -3.79
CA LEU A 432 -14.07 26.08 -4.81
C LEU A 432 -13.52 25.97 -6.24
N VAL A 433 -12.21 26.03 -6.42
CA VAL A 433 -11.62 26.15 -7.76
C VAL A 433 -10.89 24.89 -8.25
N ARG A 434 -10.48 24.00 -7.35
CA ARG A 434 -9.73 22.76 -7.67
C ARG A 434 -10.46 21.48 -7.27
N SER A 435 -11.53 21.56 -6.49
CA SER A 435 -12.25 20.36 -6.06
C SER A 435 -13.04 19.74 -7.22
N PRO A 436 -13.01 18.41 -7.39
CA PRO A 436 -13.90 17.73 -8.32
C PRO A 436 -15.39 17.94 -7.99
N VAL A 437 -15.75 18.21 -6.72
CA VAL A 437 -17.13 18.53 -6.33
C VAL A 437 -17.58 19.86 -6.93
N ALA A 438 -16.72 20.88 -6.95
CA ALA A 438 -17.06 22.16 -7.56
C ALA A 438 -17.31 22.00 -9.08
N ALA A 439 -16.49 21.20 -9.76
CA ALA A 439 -16.70 20.90 -11.18
C ALA A 439 -18.03 20.18 -11.44
N GLU A 440 -18.42 19.24 -10.57
CA GLU A 440 -19.72 18.57 -10.65
C GLU A 440 -20.90 19.52 -10.36
N ILE A 441 -20.78 20.40 -9.36
CA ILE A 441 -21.78 21.44 -9.05
C ILE A 441 -22.00 22.36 -10.26
N ALA A 442 -20.92 22.74 -10.95
CA ALA A 442 -21.00 23.52 -12.18
C ALA A 442 -21.77 22.73 -13.27
N ARG A 443 -21.41 21.46 -13.52
CA ARG A 443 -22.10 20.59 -14.49
C ARG A 443 -23.58 20.39 -14.19
N ASP A 444 -23.96 20.36 -12.91
CA ASP A 444 -25.35 20.29 -12.46
C ASP A 444 -26.14 21.58 -12.71
N GLY A 445 -25.50 22.65 -13.18
CA GLY A 445 -26.11 23.95 -13.43
C GLY A 445 -26.28 24.81 -12.18
N SER A 446 -25.58 24.47 -11.09
CA SER A 446 -25.60 25.19 -9.80
C SER A 446 -24.35 26.11 -9.66
N GLY A 447 -23.96 26.75 -10.77
CA GLY A 447 -22.77 27.60 -10.82
C GLY A 447 -22.89 28.87 -9.97
N ARG A 448 -24.11 29.36 -9.78
CA ARG A 448 -24.39 30.53 -8.93
C ARG A 448 -24.01 30.28 -7.46
N GLU A 449 -24.30 29.09 -6.94
CA GLU A 449 -23.97 28.70 -5.58
C GLU A 449 -22.45 28.70 -5.35
N LEU A 450 -21.64 28.32 -6.36
CA LEU A 450 -20.19 28.41 -6.30
C LEU A 450 -19.70 29.86 -6.23
N VAL A 451 -20.36 30.76 -6.96
CA VAL A 451 -20.06 32.20 -6.96
C VAL A 451 -20.44 32.85 -5.63
N GLU A 452 -21.61 32.50 -5.08
CA GLU A 452 -22.03 32.95 -3.76
C GLU A 452 -21.07 32.45 -2.67
N ALA A 453 -20.62 31.19 -2.75
CA ALA A 453 -19.61 30.65 -1.85
C ALA A 453 -18.24 31.35 -2.01
N TRP A 454 -17.81 31.65 -3.24
CA TRP A 454 -16.60 32.43 -3.51
C TRP A 454 -16.65 33.82 -2.87
N ALA A 455 -17.82 34.46 -2.89
CA ALA A 455 -18.05 35.75 -2.25
C ALA A 455 -17.95 35.70 -0.71
N THR A 456 -17.89 34.51 -0.08
CA THR A 456 -17.63 34.36 1.36
C THR A 456 -16.14 34.26 1.71
N VAL A 457 -15.29 33.84 0.77
CA VAL A 457 -13.83 33.71 0.97
C VAL A 457 -13.22 35.08 1.26
N PRO A 458 -12.31 35.28 2.22
CA PRO A 458 -11.74 36.62 2.47
C PRO A 458 -10.94 37.17 1.27
N PRO A 459 -10.96 38.50 1.01
CA PRO A 459 -10.30 39.10 -0.16
C PRO A 459 -8.84 38.70 -0.41
N PRO A 460 -7.95 38.57 0.61
CA PRO A 460 -6.56 38.16 0.39
C PRO A 460 -6.38 36.80 -0.28
N HIS A 461 -7.39 35.93 -0.22
CA HIS A 461 -7.36 34.59 -0.81
C HIS A 461 -8.13 34.51 -2.14
N ARG A 462 -8.83 35.57 -2.55
CA ARG A 462 -9.52 35.66 -3.85
C ARG A 462 -8.55 36.05 -4.96
N THR A 463 -7.63 35.14 -5.28
CA THR A 463 -6.57 35.42 -6.26
C THR A 463 -7.10 35.49 -7.69
N CYS A 464 -6.39 36.23 -8.55
CA CYS A 464 -6.65 36.27 -10.00
C CYS A 464 -6.65 34.86 -10.62
N HIS A 465 -5.73 33.99 -10.19
CA HIS A 465 -5.70 32.59 -10.64
C HIS A 465 -6.97 31.81 -10.26
N GLY A 466 -7.52 32.03 -9.06
CA GLY A 466 -8.78 31.43 -8.64
C GLY A 466 -9.97 31.92 -9.48
N ILE A 467 -9.99 33.19 -9.86
CA ILE A 467 -11.01 33.76 -10.75
C ILE A 467 -10.92 33.12 -12.14
N GLU A 468 -9.73 32.99 -12.72
CA GLU A 468 -9.54 32.29 -13.99
C GLU A 468 -10.06 30.85 -13.91
N ALA A 469 -9.71 30.12 -12.85
CA ALA A 469 -10.16 28.75 -12.66
C ALA A 469 -11.69 28.62 -12.49
N LEU A 470 -12.35 29.57 -11.81
CA LEU A 470 -13.82 29.60 -11.75
C LEU A 470 -14.44 29.85 -13.12
N VAL A 471 -13.88 30.79 -13.90
CA VAL A 471 -14.34 31.06 -15.26
C VAL A 471 -14.17 29.83 -16.15
N ASP A 472 -13.01 29.17 -16.08
CA ASP A 472 -12.72 27.94 -16.83
C ASP A 472 -13.71 26.82 -16.47
N MET A 473 -14.09 26.70 -15.20
CA MET A 473 -15.02 25.68 -14.72
C MET A 473 -16.48 25.96 -15.10
N LEU A 474 -16.90 27.23 -15.05
CA LEU A 474 -18.27 27.63 -15.36
C LEU A 474 -18.51 27.73 -16.87
N TYR A 475 -17.47 27.93 -17.67
CA TYR A 475 -17.62 28.00 -19.12
C TYR A 475 -18.18 26.69 -19.70
N GLY A 476 -19.25 26.78 -20.50
CA GLY A 476 -19.93 25.64 -21.11
C GLY A 476 -20.83 24.85 -20.15
N ALA A 477 -20.85 25.19 -18.87
CA ALA A 477 -21.78 24.60 -17.90
C ALA A 477 -23.20 25.21 -18.05
N PRO A 478 -24.28 24.49 -17.67
CA PRO A 478 -25.63 25.04 -17.69
C PRO A 478 -25.72 26.31 -16.83
N ASN A 479 -26.23 27.42 -17.38
CA ASN A 479 -26.29 28.75 -16.74
C ASN A 479 -24.92 29.30 -16.28
N GLY A 480 -23.81 28.76 -16.79
CA GLY A 480 -22.46 29.17 -16.37
C GLY A 480 -22.09 30.60 -16.78
N ASP A 481 -22.58 31.05 -17.93
CA ASP A 481 -22.47 32.43 -18.41
C ASP A 481 -23.16 33.44 -17.47
N GLN A 482 -24.36 33.10 -16.98
CA GLN A 482 -25.09 33.88 -15.99
C GLN A 482 -24.33 33.91 -14.65
N ALA A 483 -23.77 32.76 -14.22
CA ALA A 483 -22.96 32.70 -13.01
C ALA A 483 -21.67 33.53 -13.13
N VAL A 484 -20.99 33.52 -14.27
CA VAL A 484 -19.80 34.38 -14.50
C VAL A 484 -20.18 35.87 -14.51
N ALA A 485 -21.35 36.22 -15.05
CA ALA A 485 -21.86 37.59 -14.98
C ALA A 485 -22.13 38.03 -13.53
N GLU A 486 -22.67 37.14 -12.69
CA GLU A 486 -22.82 37.38 -11.25
C GLU A 486 -21.46 37.47 -10.53
N LEU A 487 -20.49 36.64 -10.90
CA LEU A 487 -19.12 36.71 -10.37
C LEU A 487 -18.49 38.08 -10.67
N PHE A 488 -18.71 38.62 -11.87
CA PHE A 488 -18.25 39.95 -12.22
C PHE A 488 -18.82 41.04 -11.29
N LEU A 489 -20.10 40.95 -10.92
CA LEU A 489 -20.70 41.91 -9.98
C LEU A 489 -20.03 41.88 -8.59
N HIS A 490 -19.48 40.73 -8.18
CA HIS A 490 -18.73 40.58 -6.93
C HIS A 490 -17.30 41.09 -6.99
N VAL A 491 -16.67 41.10 -8.17
CA VAL A 491 -15.26 41.51 -8.34
C VAL A 491 -15.08 42.88 -8.99
N GLN A 492 -16.13 43.52 -9.51
CA GLN A 492 -16.05 44.79 -10.25
C GLN A 492 -15.41 45.96 -9.48
N SER A 493 -15.38 45.92 -8.14
CA SER A 493 -14.70 46.92 -7.32
C SER A 493 -13.18 46.77 -7.27
N ASP A 494 -12.67 45.60 -7.66
CA ASP A 494 -11.26 45.29 -7.79
C ASP A 494 -10.90 45.27 -9.28
N ALA A 495 -10.18 46.29 -9.72
CA ALA A 495 -9.84 46.49 -11.13
C ALA A 495 -9.04 45.31 -11.70
N GLU A 496 -8.09 44.76 -10.95
CA GLU A 496 -7.25 43.66 -11.41
C GLU A 496 -8.08 42.38 -11.58
N ALA A 497 -8.88 42.04 -10.56
CA ALA A 497 -9.77 40.89 -10.58
C ALA A 497 -10.82 40.96 -11.71
N ALA A 498 -11.41 42.14 -11.91
CA ALA A 498 -12.39 42.38 -12.98
C ALA A 498 -11.76 42.26 -14.38
N GLU A 499 -10.56 42.81 -14.58
CA GLU A 499 -9.81 42.68 -15.84
C GLU A 499 -9.42 41.22 -16.11
N THR A 500 -8.98 40.48 -15.08
CA THR A 500 -8.67 39.05 -15.19
C THR A 500 -9.89 38.25 -15.62
N LEU A 501 -11.05 38.45 -14.99
CA LEU A 501 -12.29 37.78 -15.36
C LEU A 501 -12.67 38.05 -16.81
N ALA A 502 -12.63 39.33 -17.22
CA ALA A 502 -12.96 39.73 -18.59
C ALA A 502 -12.03 39.08 -19.62
N ARG A 503 -10.72 39.08 -19.38
CA ARG A 503 -9.73 38.42 -20.24
C ARG A 503 -9.97 36.91 -20.31
N ALA A 504 -10.22 36.27 -19.17
CA ALA A 504 -10.47 34.83 -19.09
C ALA A 504 -11.71 34.41 -19.89
N TRP A 505 -12.82 35.14 -19.72
CA TRP A 505 -14.07 34.87 -20.43
C TRP A 505 -13.90 34.98 -21.95
N VAL A 506 -13.23 36.04 -22.42
CA VAL A 506 -12.99 36.27 -23.86
C VAL A 506 -12.18 35.14 -24.50
N ARG A 507 -11.17 34.58 -23.82
CA ARG A 507 -10.38 33.44 -24.33
C ARG A 507 -11.27 32.25 -24.69
N HIS A 508 -12.33 32.01 -23.92
CA HIS A 508 -13.26 30.91 -24.14
C HIS A 508 -14.40 31.28 -25.10
N ALA A 509 -15.12 32.37 -24.81
CA ALA A 509 -16.29 32.82 -25.58
C ALA A 509 -15.99 33.13 -27.06
N ALA A 510 -14.74 33.46 -27.40
CA ALA A 510 -14.31 33.67 -28.79
C ALA A 510 -14.57 32.50 -29.74
N HIS A 511 -14.68 31.27 -29.21
CA HIS A 511 -14.95 30.07 -29.99
C HIS A 511 -16.46 29.84 -30.23
N ALA A 512 -17.35 30.57 -29.54
CA ALA A 512 -18.81 30.44 -29.63
C ALA A 512 -19.50 31.81 -29.50
N PRO A 513 -19.46 32.67 -30.55
CA PRO A 513 -19.95 34.02 -30.45
C PRO A 513 -21.48 34.09 -30.31
N SER A 514 -21.97 34.58 -29.16
CA SER A 514 -23.40 34.84 -28.91
C SER A 514 -23.66 36.34 -28.70
N PRO A 515 -24.59 36.97 -29.44
CA PRO A 515 -24.95 38.38 -29.23
C PRO A 515 -25.65 38.65 -27.89
N ASP A 516 -26.17 37.61 -27.24
CA ASP A 516 -26.87 37.67 -25.96
C ASP A 516 -25.98 37.28 -24.77
N ASP A 517 -24.65 37.41 -24.90
CA ASP A 517 -23.67 37.09 -23.85
C ASP A 517 -23.94 37.89 -22.56
N PRO A 518 -24.36 37.23 -21.45
CA PRO A 518 -24.67 37.89 -20.18
C PRO A 518 -23.48 38.60 -19.55
N VAL A 519 -22.26 38.08 -19.76
CA VAL A 519 -21.02 38.65 -19.21
C VAL A 519 -20.67 39.93 -19.95
N LEU A 520 -20.80 39.95 -21.28
CA LEU A 520 -20.64 41.17 -22.06
C LEU A 520 -21.67 42.23 -21.65
N ALA A 521 -22.93 41.83 -21.45
CA ALA A 521 -23.98 42.73 -20.98
C ALA A 521 -23.62 43.37 -19.62
N ALA A 522 -23.05 42.59 -18.69
CA ALA A 522 -22.59 43.09 -17.40
C ALA A 522 -21.39 44.07 -17.52
N ILE A 523 -20.48 43.82 -18.47
CA ILE A 523 -19.24 44.62 -18.63
C ILE A 523 -19.45 45.90 -19.45
N ARG A 524 -20.41 45.94 -20.39
CA ARG A 524 -20.57 46.98 -21.43
C ARG A 524 -20.62 48.43 -20.91
N GLY A 525 -21.05 48.64 -19.67
CA GLY A 525 -21.12 49.96 -19.03
C GLY A 525 -19.98 50.30 -18.06
N THR A 526 -18.95 49.45 -17.97
CA THR A 526 -17.89 49.55 -16.94
C THR A 526 -16.53 49.91 -17.54
N SER A 527 -15.58 50.32 -16.69
CA SER A 527 -14.19 50.55 -17.11
C SER A 527 -13.50 49.29 -17.65
N THR A 528 -14.00 48.11 -17.28
CA THR A 528 -13.44 46.81 -17.68
C THR A 528 -13.68 46.47 -19.15
N LEU A 529 -14.57 47.21 -19.84
CA LEU A 529 -14.81 47.07 -21.28
C LEU A 529 -13.54 47.21 -22.12
N GLY A 530 -12.60 48.06 -21.69
CA GLY A 530 -11.30 48.22 -22.36
C GLY A 530 -10.46 46.95 -22.35
N ALA A 531 -10.35 46.29 -21.20
CA ALA A 531 -9.61 45.04 -21.06
C ALA A 531 -10.25 43.89 -21.84
N TRP A 532 -11.58 43.84 -21.89
CA TRP A 532 -12.32 42.89 -22.73
C TRP A 532 -12.03 43.11 -24.22
N GLY A 533 -12.07 44.35 -24.70
CA GLY A 533 -11.75 44.70 -26.10
C GLY A 533 -10.30 44.40 -26.47
N GLN A 534 -9.36 44.64 -25.55
CA GLN A 534 -7.95 44.27 -25.74
C GLN A 534 -7.77 42.74 -25.81
N ALA A 535 -8.41 41.99 -24.91
CA ALA A 535 -8.34 40.53 -24.90
C ALA A 535 -8.83 39.93 -26.23
N LEU A 536 -9.87 40.53 -26.81
CA LEU A 536 -10.36 40.14 -28.13
C LEU A 536 -9.34 40.39 -29.24
N ALA A 537 -8.67 41.54 -29.22
CA ALA A 537 -7.66 41.89 -30.22
C ALA A 537 -6.41 40.99 -30.15
N GLU A 538 -6.16 40.35 -29.00
CA GLU A 538 -5.05 39.41 -28.78
C GLU A 538 -5.32 37.99 -29.31
N LEU A 539 -6.53 37.70 -29.80
CA LEU A 539 -6.88 36.38 -30.33
C LEU A 539 -6.20 36.11 -31.69
N PRO A 540 -5.79 34.86 -31.95
CA PRO A 540 -4.96 34.51 -33.11
C PRO A 540 -5.67 34.56 -34.47
N ASP A 541 -7.01 34.64 -34.51
CA ASP A 541 -7.80 34.67 -35.74
C ASP A 541 -8.51 36.02 -35.95
N PRO A 542 -7.91 36.95 -36.72
CA PRO A 542 -8.49 38.27 -36.99
C PRO A 542 -9.81 38.21 -37.79
N THR A 543 -10.08 37.10 -38.49
CA THR A 543 -11.32 36.90 -39.25
C THR A 543 -12.48 36.52 -38.34
N THR A 544 -12.25 35.63 -37.38
CA THR A 544 -13.24 35.28 -36.33
C THR A 544 -13.52 36.48 -35.42
N LEU A 545 -12.50 37.30 -35.14
CA LEU A 545 -12.64 38.56 -34.40
C LEU A 545 -13.59 39.55 -35.09
N GLN A 546 -13.40 39.82 -36.38
CA GLN A 546 -14.30 40.73 -37.11
C GLN A 546 -15.72 40.18 -37.23
N ALA A 547 -15.88 38.87 -37.35
CA ALA A 547 -17.21 38.24 -37.37
C ALA A 547 -17.91 38.40 -36.00
N ALA A 548 -17.22 38.12 -34.90
CA ALA A 548 -17.73 38.29 -33.55
C ALA A 548 -18.08 39.76 -33.24
N LEU A 549 -17.19 40.71 -33.56
CA LEU A 549 -17.44 42.14 -33.37
C LEU A 549 -18.63 42.66 -34.16
N ARG A 550 -18.84 42.17 -35.40
CA ARG A 550 -20.02 42.53 -36.21
C ARG A 550 -21.31 41.95 -35.65
N SER A 551 -21.26 40.79 -35.03
CA SER A 551 -22.40 40.15 -34.37
C SER A 551 -22.76 40.85 -33.06
N TRP A 552 -21.77 41.09 -32.20
CA TRP A 552 -21.95 41.62 -30.84
C TRP A 552 -22.17 43.15 -30.79
N ALA A 553 -21.56 43.86 -31.72
CA ALA A 553 -21.65 45.31 -31.87
C ALA A 553 -21.97 45.68 -33.33
N PRO A 554 -23.24 45.53 -33.76
CA PRO A 554 -23.64 45.86 -35.12
C PRO A 554 -23.53 47.37 -35.42
N ASP A 555 -23.65 48.24 -34.41
CA ASP A 555 -23.43 49.68 -34.55
C ASP A 555 -21.92 50.00 -34.64
N PRO A 556 -21.44 50.64 -35.73
CA PRO A 556 -20.05 51.09 -35.85
C PRO A 556 -19.58 52.06 -34.75
N ARG A 557 -20.52 52.70 -34.03
CA ARG A 557 -20.22 53.65 -32.95
C ARG A 557 -20.14 53.01 -31.57
N ASP A 558 -20.41 51.71 -31.48
CA ASP A 558 -20.43 50.97 -30.24
C ASP A 558 -19.10 51.12 -29.48
N PRO A 559 -19.12 51.43 -28.18
CA PRO A 559 -17.93 51.47 -27.33
C PRO A 559 -17.04 50.23 -27.48
N LEU A 560 -17.63 49.06 -27.74
CA LEU A 560 -16.93 47.80 -27.92
C LEU A 560 -15.98 47.80 -29.13
N ARG A 561 -16.40 48.38 -30.26
CA ARG A 561 -15.57 48.48 -31.47
C ARG A 561 -14.40 49.43 -31.30
N ARG A 562 -14.57 50.48 -30.49
CA ARG A 562 -13.47 51.39 -30.13
C ARG A 562 -12.48 50.68 -29.21
N ALA A 563 -12.97 49.94 -28.22
CA ALA A 563 -12.13 49.15 -27.32
C ALA A 563 -11.33 48.06 -28.06
N ALA A 564 -11.89 47.46 -29.12
CA ALA A 564 -11.23 46.46 -29.95
C ALA A 564 -10.30 47.03 -31.04
N GLY A 565 -10.15 48.36 -31.15
CA GLY A 565 -9.18 48.99 -32.05
C GLY A 565 -9.60 49.19 -33.51
N GLU A 566 -10.88 49.02 -33.89
CA GLU A 566 -11.37 49.30 -35.27
C GLU A 566 -11.39 50.82 -35.61
N GLY A 567 -11.06 51.69 -34.66
CA GLY A 567 -11.31 53.14 -34.73
C GLY A 567 -10.27 54.03 -35.41
N ASP A 568 -9.05 53.56 -35.74
CA ASP A 568 -7.94 54.50 -36.05
C ASP A 568 -7.13 54.22 -37.34
N GLN A 569 -7.82 53.88 -38.43
CA GLN A 569 -7.20 53.73 -39.77
C GLN A 569 -7.31 54.97 -40.67
N ARG A 570 -6.92 56.17 -40.19
CA ARG A 570 -6.75 57.35 -41.06
C ARG A 570 -5.46 58.14 -40.79
N SER A 571 -4.35 57.72 -41.40
CA SER A 571 -3.53 58.50 -42.36
C SER A 571 -2.06 58.04 -42.45
N PRO A 572 -1.39 58.27 -43.61
CA PRO A 572 -0.16 57.59 -44.01
C PRO A 572 1.11 58.45 -43.92
N ARG A 573 2.27 57.76 -44.03
CA ARG A 573 3.66 58.20 -44.31
C ARG A 573 4.63 58.21 -43.11
N ASP A 574 5.50 57.20 -43.09
CA ASP A 574 6.95 57.43 -43.24
C ASP A 574 7.67 56.12 -43.65
N PRO A 575 8.68 56.12 -44.54
CA PRO A 575 9.33 54.90 -45.00
C PRO A 575 10.59 54.56 -44.18
N SER A 576 10.59 53.36 -43.60
CA SER A 576 11.75 52.58 -43.11
C SER A 576 12.42 53.06 -41.80
N PRO A 577 13.02 52.16 -40.98
CA PRO A 577 13.59 50.87 -41.38
C PRO A 577 13.03 49.64 -40.65
N ARG A 578 13.19 48.51 -41.34
CA ARG A 578 12.99 47.13 -40.87
C ARG A 578 13.29 46.95 -39.37
N PRO A 579 12.35 46.43 -38.58
CA PRO A 579 12.69 45.65 -37.40
C PRO A 579 12.94 44.20 -37.82
N SER A 580 14.06 43.68 -37.35
CA SER A 580 14.51 42.29 -37.35
C SER A 580 13.39 41.28 -37.04
N PRO A 581 13.50 40.02 -37.50
CA PRO A 581 12.53 38.99 -37.19
C PRO A 581 12.48 38.80 -35.67
N ARG A 582 11.32 39.09 -35.06
CA ARG A 582 11.05 38.68 -33.67
C ARG A 582 10.82 37.15 -33.66
N PRO A 583 11.61 36.37 -32.91
CA PRO A 583 11.32 34.97 -32.66
C PRO A 583 10.21 34.93 -31.59
N GLY A 584 8.99 34.56 -31.95
CA GLY A 584 7.89 34.59 -30.98
C GLY A 584 6.54 34.04 -31.40
N GLY A 585 6.40 33.50 -32.61
CA GLY A 585 5.26 32.63 -32.90
C GLY A 585 5.44 31.35 -32.09
N ARG A 586 4.84 31.28 -30.89
CA ARG A 586 4.77 30.03 -30.12
C ARG A 586 4.02 29.03 -30.98
N SER A 587 4.78 28.14 -31.62
CA SER A 587 4.23 26.95 -32.26
C SER A 587 3.40 26.23 -31.20
N ARG A 588 2.07 26.13 -31.39
CA ARG A 588 1.21 25.33 -30.51
C ARG A 588 1.85 23.96 -30.35
N SER A 589 1.93 23.48 -29.11
CA SER A 589 2.51 22.16 -28.83
C SER A 589 1.77 21.10 -29.66
N ALA A 590 2.44 20.00 -30.00
CA ALA A 590 1.74 18.95 -30.74
C ALA A 590 0.60 18.37 -29.92
N ARG A 591 0.73 18.36 -28.58
CA ARG A 591 -0.33 18.04 -27.63
C ARG A 591 -1.56 18.95 -27.77
N GLU A 592 -1.40 20.27 -27.75
CA GLU A 592 -2.51 21.23 -27.95
C GLU A 592 -3.20 21.07 -29.30
N ARG A 593 -2.42 20.76 -30.35
CA ARG A 593 -2.97 20.52 -31.69
C ARG A 593 -3.77 19.22 -31.80
N LEU A 594 -3.44 18.21 -30.99
CA LEU A 594 -4.17 16.95 -30.99
C LEU A 594 -5.48 17.05 -30.19
N VAL A 595 -5.43 17.65 -29.00
CA VAL A 595 -6.59 17.80 -28.11
C VAL A 595 -7.65 18.75 -28.69
N SER A 596 -7.27 19.67 -29.57
CA SER A 596 -8.19 20.59 -30.27
C SER A 596 -8.86 20.01 -31.52
N VAL A 597 -8.65 18.72 -31.83
CA VAL A 597 -9.30 18.06 -32.97
C VAL A 597 -10.76 17.76 -32.64
N ASP A 598 -11.68 18.34 -33.41
CA ASP A 598 -13.10 18.00 -33.36
C ASP A 598 -13.34 16.64 -34.07
N VAL A 599 -13.85 15.67 -33.32
CA VAL A 599 -14.07 14.27 -33.76
C VAL A 599 -15.54 14.03 -34.17
N SER A 600 -16.37 15.08 -34.18
CA SER A 600 -17.82 14.99 -34.45
C SER A 600 -18.16 14.51 -35.87
N ASP A 601 -17.29 14.79 -36.85
CA ASP A 601 -17.46 14.42 -38.25
C ASP A 601 -16.44 13.32 -38.61
N GLY A 602 -16.90 12.07 -38.74
CA GLY A 602 -16.10 10.84 -38.89
C GLY A 602 -14.74 10.94 -39.61
N VAL A 603 -13.76 10.20 -39.10
CA VAL A 603 -12.35 10.32 -39.50
C VAL A 603 -12.10 9.70 -40.88
N ARG A 604 -11.68 10.52 -41.86
CA ARG A 604 -11.20 10.03 -43.16
C ARG A 604 -9.78 9.44 -43.03
N PRO A 605 -9.38 8.43 -43.83
CA PRO A 605 -8.04 7.82 -43.77
C PRO A 605 -6.86 8.81 -43.94
N SER A 606 -7.04 9.86 -44.74
CA SER A 606 -6.02 10.92 -44.93
C SER A 606 -5.92 11.89 -43.75
N THR A 607 -6.94 11.97 -42.91
CA THR A 607 -6.95 12.70 -41.63
C THR A 607 -6.30 11.86 -40.55
N GLU A 608 -6.54 10.55 -40.54
CA GLU A 608 -5.97 9.62 -39.56
C GLU A 608 -4.43 9.60 -39.58
N ALA A 609 -3.80 9.51 -40.75
CA ALA A 609 -2.34 9.54 -40.86
C ALA A 609 -1.73 10.83 -40.28
N LYS A 610 -2.44 11.96 -40.39
CA LYS A 610 -2.03 13.24 -39.79
C LYS A 610 -2.23 13.21 -38.27
N LEU A 611 -3.33 12.66 -37.78
CA LEU A 611 -3.60 12.53 -36.35
C LEU A 611 -2.57 11.63 -35.66
N LEU A 612 -2.18 10.52 -36.27
CA LEU A 612 -1.11 9.66 -35.77
C LEU A 612 0.24 10.39 -35.73
N ALA A 613 0.54 11.24 -36.72
CA ALA A 613 1.80 12.01 -36.73
C ALA A 613 1.84 13.06 -35.60
N ILE A 614 0.71 13.70 -35.35
CA ILE A 614 0.56 14.64 -34.23
C ILE A 614 0.63 13.88 -32.90
N ALA A 615 -0.02 12.72 -32.77
CA ALA A 615 -0.02 11.89 -31.57
C ALA A 615 1.37 11.39 -31.18
N GLN A 616 2.20 10.99 -32.15
CA GLN A 616 3.58 10.61 -31.87
C GLN A 616 4.37 11.75 -31.21
N THR A 617 4.17 12.98 -31.67
CA THR A 617 4.82 14.16 -31.10
C THR A 617 4.19 14.52 -29.75
N ALA A 618 2.86 14.48 -29.63
CA ALA A 618 2.13 14.77 -28.41
C ALA A 618 2.52 13.81 -27.26
N LEU A 619 2.67 12.51 -27.54
CA LEU A 619 3.10 11.52 -26.54
C LEU A 619 4.50 11.83 -26.01
N SER A 620 5.41 12.37 -26.82
CA SER A 620 6.74 12.75 -26.33
C SER A 620 6.72 13.96 -25.39
N GLU A 621 5.68 14.79 -25.48
CA GLU A 621 5.48 16.00 -24.67
C GLU A 621 4.60 15.73 -23.43
N SER A 622 3.84 14.63 -23.43
CA SER A 622 2.82 14.34 -22.41
C SER A 622 3.40 13.62 -21.18
N ARG A 623 2.84 13.91 -20.00
CA ARG A 623 3.13 13.19 -18.76
C ARG A 623 1.90 12.43 -18.33
N PHE A 624 2.03 11.12 -18.13
CA PHE A 624 0.88 10.30 -17.76
C PHE A 624 0.65 10.32 -16.24
N PRO A 625 -0.62 10.25 -15.79
CA PRO A 625 -1.84 10.19 -16.60
C PRO A 625 -2.17 11.54 -17.27
N ASP A 626 -2.73 11.49 -18.46
CA ASP A 626 -3.16 12.62 -19.28
C ASP A 626 -4.61 12.40 -19.72
N GLN A 627 -5.55 12.86 -18.90
CA GLN A 627 -6.97 12.58 -19.06
C GLN A 627 -7.57 13.18 -20.34
N GLU A 628 -7.05 14.33 -20.78
CA GLU A 628 -7.46 14.97 -22.03
C GLU A 628 -7.08 14.10 -23.24
N LEU A 629 -5.83 13.61 -23.26
CA LEU A 629 -5.35 12.68 -24.28
C LEU A 629 -6.11 11.36 -24.23
N ALA A 630 -6.38 10.83 -23.03
CA ALA A 630 -7.12 9.59 -22.85
C ALA A 630 -8.55 9.69 -23.39
N SER A 631 -9.24 10.79 -23.09
CA SER A 631 -10.64 11.02 -23.51
C SER A 631 -10.74 11.21 -25.02
N LEU A 632 -9.82 11.97 -25.62
CA LEU A 632 -9.75 12.11 -27.08
C LEU A 632 -9.48 10.76 -27.75
N ALA A 633 -8.50 10.01 -27.25
CA ALA A 633 -8.14 8.72 -27.81
C ALA A 633 -9.28 7.70 -27.67
N ALA A 634 -10.05 7.74 -26.58
CA ALA A 634 -11.25 6.92 -26.42
C ALA A 634 -12.33 7.30 -27.45
N GLY A 635 -12.55 8.60 -27.67
CA GLY A 635 -13.46 9.10 -28.70
C GLY A 635 -13.06 8.65 -30.11
N LEU A 636 -11.75 8.66 -30.42
CA LEU A 636 -11.23 8.17 -31.70
C LEU A 636 -11.34 6.64 -31.83
N ALA A 637 -11.12 5.89 -30.75
CA ALA A 637 -11.24 4.42 -30.74
C ALA A 637 -12.67 3.92 -30.95
N GLY A 638 -13.68 4.72 -30.59
CA GLY A 638 -15.09 4.41 -30.82
C GLY A 638 -15.59 4.65 -32.25
N GLN A 639 -14.78 5.27 -33.11
CA GLN A 639 -15.14 5.51 -34.51
C GLN A 639 -14.87 4.27 -35.38
N PRO A 640 -15.73 3.97 -36.37
CA PRO A 640 -15.46 2.92 -37.34
C PRO A 640 -14.21 3.27 -38.17
N GLU A 641 -13.43 2.25 -38.54
CA GLU A 641 -12.25 2.35 -39.42
C GLU A 641 -11.02 3.06 -38.83
N THR A 642 -11.01 3.43 -37.54
CA THR A 642 -9.82 3.99 -36.88
C THR A 642 -8.87 2.93 -36.33
N ASN A 643 -7.60 3.31 -36.20
CA ASN A 643 -6.52 2.45 -35.75
C ASN A 643 -6.67 2.11 -34.26
N ARG A 644 -6.55 0.81 -33.94
CA ARG A 644 -6.66 0.29 -32.56
C ARG A 644 -5.65 0.90 -31.58
N VAL A 645 -4.58 1.54 -32.08
CA VAL A 645 -3.64 2.30 -31.25
C VAL A 645 -4.33 3.38 -30.42
N TRP A 646 -5.45 3.94 -30.86
CA TRP A 646 -6.21 4.91 -30.08
C TRP A 646 -6.79 4.30 -28.80
N GLY A 647 -7.28 3.06 -28.85
CA GLY A 647 -7.72 2.33 -27.65
C GLY A 647 -6.56 2.09 -26.68
N TRP A 648 -5.38 1.75 -27.21
CA TRP A 648 -4.16 1.59 -26.40
C TRP A 648 -3.71 2.91 -25.74
N ILE A 649 -3.73 4.02 -26.47
CA ILE A 649 -3.41 5.35 -25.92
C ILE A 649 -4.41 5.74 -24.84
N ALA A 650 -5.71 5.49 -25.06
CA ALA A 650 -6.77 5.79 -24.10
C ALA A 650 -6.56 5.07 -22.77
N LEU A 651 -6.21 3.78 -22.83
CA LEU A 651 -5.88 3.01 -21.64
C LEU A 651 -4.61 3.49 -20.96
N ALA A 652 -3.53 3.67 -21.72
CA ALA A 652 -2.22 4.01 -21.16
C ALA A 652 -2.19 5.42 -20.55
N ALA A 653 -2.90 6.38 -21.14
CA ALA A 653 -2.96 7.76 -20.68
C ALA A 653 -3.98 7.97 -19.54
N GLY A 654 -4.93 7.04 -19.34
CA GLY A 654 -5.93 7.12 -18.27
C GLY A 654 -5.30 7.10 -16.87
N ALA A 655 -6.00 7.69 -15.90
CA ALA A 655 -5.64 7.56 -14.50
C ALA A 655 -5.99 6.15 -13.96
N PRO A 656 -5.36 5.71 -12.85
CA PRO A 656 -5.77 4.48 -12.18
C PRO A 656 -7.28 4.52 -11.86
N GLY A 657 -8.00 3.44 -12.20
CA GLY A 657 -9.45 3.34 -11.98
C GLY A 657 -10.33 4.08 -13.00
N THR A 658 -9.78 4.71 -14.04
CA THR A 658 -10.58 5.31 -15.13
C THR A 658 -11.38 4.25 -15.90
N TRP A 659 -10.81 3.05 -16.04
CA TRP A 659 -11.41 1.93 -16.77
C TRP A 659 -11.53 0.73 -15.83
N ASP A 660 -12.63 -0.02 -15.93
CA ASP A 660 -12.76 -1.29 -15.21
C ASP A 660 -11.81 -2.36 -15.79
N ASP A 661 -11.50 -3.39 -14.99
CA ASP A 661 -10.52 -4.42 -15.37
C ASP A 661 -10.96 -5.20 -16.63
N ASP A 662 -12.27 -5.41 -16.83
CA ASP A 662 -12.82 -6.09 -18.00
C ASP A 662 -12.57 -5.28 -19.30
N THR A 663 -12.75 -3.96 -19.25
CA THR A 663 -12.49 -3.04 -20.37
C THR A 663 -11.01 -3.00 -20.70
N VAL A 664 -10.15 -2.96 -19.67
CA VAL A 664 -8.70 -3.00 -19.83
C VAL A 664 -8.30 -4.31 -20.52
N ASP A 665 -8.74 -5.44 -19.99
CA ASP A 665 -8.39 -6.77 -20.51
C ASP A 665 -8.89 -6.97 -21.94
N ALA A 666 -10.14 -6.60 -22.24
CA ALA A 666 -10.72 -6.70 -23.57
C ALA A 666 -9.95 -5.86 -24.59
N THR A 667 -9.58 -4.63 -24.23
CA THR A 667 -8.83 -3.73 -25.12
C THR A 667 -7.40 -4.19 -25.32
N VAL A 668 -6.73 -4.70 -24.28
CA VAL A 668 -5.37 -5.29 -24.40
C VAL A 668 -5.40 -6.50 -25.32
N VAL A 669 -6.37 -7.40 -25.14
CA VAL A 669 -6.54 -8.57 -25.99
C VAL A 669 -6.81 -8.15 -27.44
N ALA A 670 -7.74 -7.21 -27.66
CA ALA A 670 -8.07 -6.71 -29.00
C ALA A 670 -6.88 -6.03 -29.68
N PHE A 671 -6.07 -5.28 -28.94
CA PHE A 671 -4.86 -4.62 -29.46
C PHE A 671 -3.75 -5.62 -29.78
N CYS A 672 -3.51 -6.61 -28.91
CA CYS A 672 -2.49 -7.63 -29.13
C CYS A 672 -2.87 -8.63 -30.24
N LEU A 673 -4.16 -8.87 -30.48
CA LEU A 673 -4.64 -9.70 -31.60
C LEU A 673 -4.42 -9.03 -32.96
N GLU A 674 -4.63 -7.72 -33.04
CA GLU A 674 -4.50 -6.95 -34.28
C GLU A 674 -3.68 -5.68 -34.02
N PRO A 675 -2.36 -5.82 -33.81
CA PRO A 675 -1.49 -4.67 -33.58
C PRO A 675 -1.33 -3.84 -34.86
N PRO A 676 -0.98 -2.55 -34.75
CA PRO A 676 -0.68 -1.73 -35.91
C PRO A 676 0.44 -2.37 -36.74
N THR A 677 0.21 -2.54 -38.04
CA THR A 677 1.19 -3.11 -38.97
C THR A 677 2.17 -2.06 -39.51
N ASP A 678 1.89 -0.79 -39.26
CA ASP A 678 2.72 0.32 -39.70
C ASP A 678 3.74 0.74 -38.60
N PRO A 679 4.99 1.11 -38.98
CA PRO A 679 6.02 1.48 -38.00
C PRO A 679 5.67 2.68 -37.12
N GLN A 680 4.78 3.55 -37.61
CA GLN A 680 4.37 4.76 -36.89
C GLN A 680 3.42 4.40 -35.73
N GLY A 681 2.40 3.58 -35.98
CA GLY A 681 1.50 3.04 -34.96
C GLY A 681 2.23 2.20 -33.91
N GLU A 682 3.20 1.39 -34.32
CA GLU A 682 4.08 0.67 -33.39
C GLU A 682 4.86 1.65 -32.49
N GLY A 683 5.50 2.67 -33.09
CA GLY A 683 6.25 3.68 -32.35
C GLY A 683 5.41 4.43 -31.32
N ILE A 684 4.16 4.76 -31.68
CA ILE A 684 3.17 5.39 -30.81
C ILE A 684 2.81 4.47 -29.63
N ALA A 685 2.52 3.19 -29.90
CA ALA A 685 2.16 2.23 -28.87
C ALA A 685 3.29 2.01 -27.85
N LEU A 686 4.52 1.87 -28.33
CA LEU A 686 5.70 1.74 -27.48
C LEU A 686 5.96 3.01 -26.66
N GLN A 687 5.76 4.20 -27.24
CA GLN A 687 5.93 5.45 -26.49
C GLN A 687 4.86 5.60 -25.40
N ALA A 688 3.61 5.25 -25.67
CA ALA A 688 2.55 5.24 -24.67
C ALA A 688 2.87 4.27 -23.51
N ALA A 689 3.38 3.07 -23.82
CA ALA A 689 3.83 2.11 -22.80
C ALA A 689 4.98 2.65 -21.94
N ARG A 690 5.97 3.34 -22.54
CA ARG A 690 7.05 4.02 -21.80
C ARG A 690 6.50 5.11 -20.88
N ASN A 691 5.59 5.93 -21.36
CA ASN A 691 5.00 6.99 -20.56
C ASN A 691 4.18 6.45 -19.38
N LEU A 692 3.42 5.38 -19.60
CA LEU A 692 2.72 4.63 -18.54
C LEU A 692 3.71 4.15 -17.48
N GLY A 693 4.80 3.50 -17.89
CA GLY A 693 5.83 3.03 -16.95
C GLY A 693 6.51 4.16 -16.18
N ALA A 694 6.70 5.33 -16.80
CA ALA A 694 7.29 6.50 -16.17
C ALA A 694 6.33 7.20 -15.19
N SER A 695 5.02 6.90 -15.24
CA SER A 695 3.99 7.58 -14.48
C SER A 695 4.04 7.23 -12.99
N ARG A 696 4.09 8.27 -12.14
CA ARG A 696 4.06 8.12 -10.67
C ARG A 696 2.67 7.90 -10.08
N ALA A 697 1.61 8.02 -10.88
CA ALA A 697 0.24 7.85 -10.40
C ALA A 697 -0.13 6.39 -10.14
N TRP A 698 0.56 5.45 -10.77
CA TRP A 698 0.26 4.02 -10.71
C TRP A 698 1.14 3.28 -9.68
N GLU A 699 0.54 2.33 -8.95
CA GLU A 699 1.25 1.55 -7.95
C GLU A 699 2.09 0.42 -8.58
N PRO A 700 3.05 -0.18 -7.84
CA PRO A 700 3.80 -1.33 -8.32
C PRO A 700 2.91 -2.53 -8.66
N LEU A 701 1.81 -2.73 -7.92
CA LEU A 701 0.87 -3.82 -8.19
C LEU A 701 0.14 -3.63 -9.52
N ASP A 702 -0.22 -2.39 -9.88
CA ASP A 702 -0.88 -2.10 -11.15
C ASP A 702 0.04 -2.40 -12.34
N HIS A 703 1.32 -2.06 -12.24
CA HIS A 703 2.31 -2.41 -13.26
C HIS A 703 2.57 -3.91 -13.33
N ALA A 704 2.50 -4.64 -12.20
CA ALA A 704 2.55 -6.09 -12.21
C ALA A 704 1.33 -6.68 -12.96
N ARG A 705 0.14 -6.11 -12.78
CA ARG A 705 -1.06 -6.50 -13.55
C ARG A 705 -0.91 -6.23 -15.05
N TRP A 706 -0.30 -5.11 -15.44
CA TRP A 706 0.04 -4.84 -16.85
C TRP A 706 0.97 -5.90 -17.45
N MET A 707 1.98 -6.33 -16.69
CA MET A 707 2.88 -7.42 -17.10
C MET A 707 2.13 -8.75 -17.28
N VAL A 708 1.21 -9.06 -16.36
CA VAL A 708 0.34 -10.25 -16.46
C VAL A 708 -0.52 -10.18 -17.72
N ARG A 709 -1.23 -9.07 -17.93
CA ARG A 709 -2.09 -8.84 -19.10
C ARG A 709 -1.35 -9.04 -20.41
N LEU A 710 -0.19 -8.40 -20.59
CA LEU A 710 0.62 -8.53 -21.80
C LEU A 710 1.16 -9.96 -22.00
N SER A 711 1.48 -10.66 -20.90
CA SER A 711 1.99 -12.03 -20.95
C SER A 711 0.92 -13.09 -21.25
N LEU A 712 -0.34 -12.82 -20.89
CA LEU A 712 -1.48 -13.70 -21.10
C LEU A 712 -2.28 -13.35 -22.36
N ALA A 713 -2.08 -12.16 -22.93
CA ALA A 713 -2.67 -11.77 -24.20
C ALA A 713 -2.23 -12.73 -25.33
N PRO A 714 -3.07 -12.91 -26.38
CA PRO A 714 -2.72 -13.74 -27.52
C PRO A 714 -1.33 -13.39 -28.07
N PRO A 715 -0.51 -14.40 -28.45
CA PRO A 715 0.88 -14.17 -28.83
C PRO A 715 0.95 -13.29 -30.07
N GLY A 716 1.41 -12.06 -29.89
CA GLY A 716 1.54 -11.04 -30.91
C GLY A 716 2.94 -10.44 -30.97
N PRO A 717 3.32 -9.80 -32.09
CA PRO A 717 4.65 -9.23 -32.28
C PRO A 717 4.98 -8.09 -31.30
N LEU A 718 3.97 -7.45 -30.69
CA LEU A 718 4.16 -6.29 -29.80
C LEU A 718 4.10 -6.62 -28.30
N ASN A 719 3.69 -7.81 -27.87
CA ASN A 719 3.45 -8.06 -26.44
C ASN A 719 4.71 -7.87 -25.59
N GLN A 720 5.83 -8.49 -26.00
CA GLN A 720 7.12 -8.32 -25.33
C GLN A 720 7.71 -6.91 -25.53
N PRO A 721 7.70 -6.32 -26.74
CA PRO A 721 8.11 -4.92 -26.92
C PRO A 721 7.37 -3.92 -26.01
N LEU A 722 6.06 -4.06 -25.81
CA LEU A 722 5.27 -3.20 -24.92
C LEU A 722 5.67 -3.39 -23.46
N ALA A 723 5.82 -4.64 -23.01
CA ALA A 723 6.27 -4.96 -21.65
C ALA A 723 7.69 -4.40 -21.39
N LYS A 724 8.57 -4.48 -22.38
CA LYS A 724 9.90 -3.88 -22.32
C LYS A 724 9.84 -2.36 -22.25
N ALA A 725 9.04 -1.73 -23.10
CA ALA A 725 8.81 -0.29 -23.10
C ALA A 725 8.28 0.21 -21.75
N LEU A 726 7.34 -0.52 -21.12
CA LEU A 726 6.86 -0.24 -19.77
C LEU A 726 8.02 -0.20 -18.75
N LEU A 727 8.91 -1.20 -18.79
CA LEU A 727 10.08 -1.27 -17.90
C LEU A 727 11.15 -0.21 -18.18
N GLU A 728 11.35 0.16 -19.45
CA GLU A 728 12.18 1.29 -19.85
C GLU A 728 11.63 2.59 -19.23
N GLY A 729 10.31 2.77 -19.27
CA GLY A 729 9.58 3.87 -18.64
C GLY A 729 9.78 3.94 -17.12
N ILE A 730 9.53 2.82 -16.42
CA ILE A 730 9.83 2.69 -14.98
C ILE A 730 11.30 3.01 -14.73
N GLY A 731 12.15 2.66 -15.70
CA GLY A 731 13.57 2.93 -15.69
C GLY A 731 13.96 4.41 -15.57
N ILE A 732 13.11 5.32 -16.03
CA ILE A 732 13.33 6.78 -15.99
C ILE A 732 12.99 7.36 -14.61
N ARG A 733 12.20 6.66 -13.80
CA ARG A 733 11.79 7.14 -12.48
C ARG A 733 12.97 7.27 -11.52
N THR A 734 12.83 8.13 -10.52
CA THR A 734 13.81 8.30 -9.45
C THR A 734 13.79 7.16 -8.42
N ASP A 735 12.62 6.56 -8.19
CA ASP A 735 12.37 5.43 -7.28
C ASP A 735 12.37 4.07 -8.00
N ASN A 736 12.95 4.01 -9.20
CA ASN A 736 12.84 2.88 -10.11
C ASN A 736 13.20 1.51 -9.48
N THR A 737 14.27 1.42 -8.69
CA THR A 737 14.80 0.16 -8.15
C THR A 737 13.86 -0.42 -7.08
N PRO A 738 13.49 0.34 -6.02
CA PRO A 738 12.49 -0.14 -5.07
C PRO A 738 11.11 -0.36 -5.72
N PHE A 739 10.75 0.41 -6.76
CA PHE A 739 9.50 0.23 -7.49
C PHE A 739 9.46 -1.11 -8.24
N VAL A 740 10.48 -1.43 -9.06
CA VAL A 740 10.57 -2.71 -9.76
C VAL A 740 10.71 -3.88 -8.78
N ALA A 741 11.40 -3.70 -7.65
CA ALA A 741 11.47 -4.74 -6.62
C ALA A 741 10.09 -5.09 -6.06
N LYS A 742 9.26 -4.08 -5.72
CA LYS A 742 7.88 -4.30 -5.26
C LYS A 742 6.99 -4.92 -6.32
N MET A 743 7.11 -4.46 -7.57
CA MET A 743 6.39 -5.03 -8.71
C MET A 743 6.76 -6.51 -8.91
N PHE A 744 8.05 -6.84 -8.84
CA PHE A 744 8.53 -8.21 -8.99
C PHE A 744 8.13 -9.10 -7.82
N MET A 745 8.16 -8.59 -6.58
CA MET A 745 7.67 -9.29 -5.40
C MET A 745 6.19 -9.68 -5.54
N ALA A 746 5.35 -8.82 -6.12
CA ALA A 746 3.96 -9.15 -6.43
C ALA A 746 3.84 -10.26 -7.50
N LEU A 747 4.70 -10.24 -8.53
CA LEU A 747 4.72 -11.30 -9.54
C LEU A 747 5.17 -12.66 -8.97
N LEU A 748 6.06 -12.68 -7.97
CA LEU A 748 6.51 -13.91 -7.31
C LEU A 748 5.42 -14.61 -6.48
N GLU A 749 4.27 -13.96 -6.25
CA GLU A 749 3.09 -14.60 -5.64
C GLU A 749 2.30 -15.46 -6.64
N LEU A 750 2.54 -15.31 -7.94
CA LEU A 750 1.95 -16.14 -8.99
C LEU A 750 2.63 -17.53 -9.05
N PRO A 751 1.99 -18.53 -9.69
CA PRO A 751 2.62 -19.82 -9.95
C PRO A 751 4.02 -19.66 -10.58
N PRO A 752 5.04 -20.45 -10.18
CA PRO A 752 6.41 -20.25 -10.64
C PRO A 752 6.61 -20.36 -12.16
N ASP A 753 5.70 -21.02 -12.86
CA ASP A 753 5.66 -21.20 -14.31
C ASP A 753 4.86 -20.10 -15.05
N HIS A 754 4.33 -19.11 -14.33
CA HIS A 754 3.51 -18.06 -14.93
C HIS A 754 4.32 -17.25 -15.97
N PRO A 755 3.79 -17.02 -17.19
CA PRO A 755 4.51 -16.36 -18.29
C PRO A 755 5.12 -14.99 -17.94
N ALA A 756 4.39 -14.19 -17.15
CA ALA A 756 4.88 -12.89 -16.66
C ALA A 756 6.19 -12.98 -15.86
N ILE A 757 6.35 -14.01 -15.02
CA ILE A 757 7.57 -14.19 -14.21
C ILE A 757 8.74 -14.55 -15.13
N ASN A 758 8.52 -15.48 -16.07
CA ASN A 758 9.54 -15.91 -17.02
C ASN A 758 9.99 -14.76 -17.93
N TRP A 759 9.04 -13.97 -18.47
CA TRP A 759 9.37 -12.77 -19.25
C TRP A 759 10.20 -11.79 -18.44
N MET A 760 9.84 -11.57 -17.17
CA MET A 760 10.53 -10.63 -16.31
C MET A 760 11.96 -11.09 -16.02
N LEU A 761 12.17 -12.36 -15.66
CA LEU A 761 13.48 -12.92 -15.31
C LEU A 761 14.43 -13.09 -16.51
N GLU A 762 13.93 -13.65 -17.62
CA GLU A 762 14.79 -14.14 -18.70
C GLU A 762 15.01 -13.10 -19.81
N LEU A 763 14.06 -12.21 -20.01
CA LEU A 763 14.03 -11.35 -21.21
C LEU A 763 14.06 -9.87 -20.85
N LEU A 764 13.26 -9.45 -19.87
CA LEU A 764 12.95 -8.04 -19.69
C LEU A 764 13.85 -7.35 -18.66
N ILE A 765 14.12 -7.96 -17.50
CA ILE A 765 15.12 -7.43 -16.55
C ILE A 765 16.50 -7.31 -17.23
N PRO A 766 17.08 -8.35 -17.87
CA PRO A 766 18.40 -8.24 -18.50
C PRO A 766 18.51 -7.17 -19.60
N SER A 767 17.40 -6.92 -20.32
CA SER A 767 17.39 -6.00 -21.46
C SER A 767 17.18 -4.54 -21.05
N GLY A 768 16.42 -4.27 -19.98
CA GLY A 768 16.18 -2.91 -19.47
C GLY A 768 17.11 -2.47 -18.32
N TRP A 769 17.74 -3.42 -17.61
CA TRP A 769 18.48 -3.18 -16.38
C TRP A 769 19.82 -3.93 -16.42
N ARG A 770 20.95 -3.19 -16.42
CA ARG A 770 22.30 -3.76 -16.54
C ARG A 770 23.28 -3.23 -15.50
N GLY A 771 24.37 -3.97 -15.28
CA GLY A 771 25.47 -3.62 -14.36
C GLY A 771 24.97 -3.34 -12.94
N GLU A 772 25.50 -2.28 -12.32
CA GLU A 772 25.19 -1.91 -10.93
C GLU A 772 23.68 -1.64 -10.68
N ARG A 773 22.94 -1.27 -11.71
CA ARG A 773 21.50 -1.05 -11.62
C ARG A 773 20.73 -2.37 -11.45
N LEU A 774 21.13 -3.40 -12.19
CA LEU A 774 20.62 -4.77 -12.05
C LEU A 774 21.05 -5.36 -10.71
N ALA A 775 22.33 -5.20 -10.34
CA ALA A 775 22.84 -5.71 -9.07
C ALA A 775 22.09 -5.11 -7.86
N ARG A 776 21.77 -3.81 -7.88
CA ARG A 776 20.94 -3.17 -6.86
C ARG A 776 19.52 -3.72 -6.81
N LEU A 777 18.89 -3.95 -7.97
CA LEU A 777 17.55 -4.54 -8.03
C LEU A 777 17.54 -5.95 -7.40
N LEU A 778 18.46 -6.82 -7.80
CA LEU A 778 18.52 -8.20 -7.30
C LEU A 778 18.82 -8.26 -5.80
N ARG A 779 19.66 -7.36 -5.27
CA ARG A 779 19.88 -7.24 -3.81
C ARG A 779 18.66 -6.75 -3.04
N SER A 780 17.73 -6.07 -3.69
CA SER A 780 16.51 -5.54 -3.08
C SER A 780 15.40 -6.60 -2.96
N ILE A 781 15.57 -7.76 -3.59
CA ILE A 781 14.61 -8.87 -3.58
C ILE A 781 15.20 -10.01 -2.73
N PRO A 782 14.59 -10.38 -1.60
CA PRO A 782 15.11 -11.43 -0.73
C PRO A 782 15.17 -12.78 -1.46
N SER A 783 16.32 -13.45 -1.45
CA SER A 783 16.53 -14.70 -2.20
C SER A 783 15.70 -15.88 -1.67
N ASP A 784 15.22 -15.81 -0.42
CA ASP A 784 14.29 -16.76 0.18
C ASP A 784 12.85 -16.60 -0.32
N ARG A 785 12.52 -15.45 -0.94
CA ARG A 785 11.23 -15.19 -1.59
C ARG A 785 11.17 -15.67 -3.03
N VAL A 786 12.32 -16.04 -3.63
CA VAL A 786 12.36 -16.62 -4.97
C VAL A 786 12.00 -18.12 -4.89
N PRO A 787 10.93 -18.57 -5.57
CA PRO A 787 10.54 -19.98 -5.64
C PRO A 787 11.70 -20.87 -6.06
N ARG A 788 11.77 -22.10 -5.52
CA ARG A 788 12.88 -23.03 -5.79
C ARG A 788 13.10 -23.27 -7.28
N GLN A 789 12.01 -23.35 -8.04
CA GLN A 789 11.97 -23.57 -9.48
C GLN A 789 12.64 -22.46 -10.29
N LEU A 790 12.75 -21.25 -9.73
CA LEU A 790 13.29 -20.06 -10.38
C LEU A 790 14.70 -19.72 -9.90
N ARG A 791 15.27 -20.49 -8.96
CA ARG A 791 16.58 -20.18 -8.36
C ARG A 791 17.72 -20.27 -9.36
N ASP A 792 17.65 -21.16 -10.34
CA ASP A 792 18.71 -21.30 -11.35
C ASP A 792 18.71 -20.09 -12.31
N ALA A 793 17.53 -19.66 -12.77
CA ALA A 793 17.37 -18.43 -13.55
C ALA A 793 17.80 -17.20 -12.74
N TRP A 794 17.43 -17.14 -11.45
CA TRP A 794 17.84 -16.06 -10.54
C TRP A 794 19.35 -16.02 -10.30
N ALA A 795 19.99 -17.19 -10.14
CA ALA A 795 21.43 -17.31 -9.95
C ALA A 795 22.19 -16.90 -11.22
N ALA A 796 21.71 -17.32 -12.39
CA ALA A 796 22.26 -16.90 -13.69
C ALA A 796 22.17 -15.37 -13.87
N LEU A 797 21.02 -14.78 -13.51
CA LEU A 797 20.79 -13.34 -13.56
C LEU A 797 21.71 -12.58 -12.57
N SER A 798 21.88 -13.11 -11.36
CA SER A 798 22.77 -12.54 -10.33
C SER A 798 24.24 -12.61 -10.74
N ALA A 799 24.65 -13.70 -11.39
CA ALA A 799 26.00 -13.87 -11.92
C ALA A 799 26.27 -12.90 -13.08
N ALA A 800 25.31 -12.75 -14.01
CA ALA A 800 25.40 -11.78 -15.10
C ALA A 800 25.47 -10.33 -14.60
N ALA A 801 24.81 -10.01 -13.49
CA ALA A 801 24.86 -8.69 -12.86
C ALA A 801 26.21 -8.35 -12.22
N GLY A 802 27.01 -9.36 -11.83
CA GLY A 802 28.32 -9.20 -11.20
C GLY A 802 29.53 -9.28 -12.15
N ALA A 803 29.31 -9.60 -13.43
CA ALA A 803 30.35 -9.71 -14.45
C ALA A 803 30.62 -8.40 -15.24
N HIS A 804 29.90 -7.33 -14.92
CA HIS A 804 29.98 -5.98 -15.49
C HIS A 804 30.18 -4.95 -14.38
#